data_AF-U2EDR8-F1
#
_entry.id   AF-U2EDR8-F1
#
_cell.length_a   1.000
_cell.length_b   1.000
_cell.length_c   1.000
_cell.angle_alpha   90.00
_cell.angle_beta   90.00
_cell.angle_gamma   90.00
#
_symmetry.space_group_name_H-M   'P 1'
#
loop_
_entity.id
_entity.type
_entity.pdbx_description
1 polymer ?
#
loop_
_entity_poly.entity_id
_entity_poly.type
_entity_poly.pdbx_seq_one_letter_code
_entity_poly.pdbx_strand_id
1 'polypeptide(L)'
;MGCLKRIVVFIFIFILMGCSFNNKPNHTNPVVDSSMTNESTTNDAEDADVQREVIQKSNELKTKDIAEEYVISADTLSTYQYKNDPHISYVNISEFISFMEGGIVDLQISKDDVMTISYSFEIPSSLMDYFDESTYTYELTIDAANDHISYNDFDMVSSINTETITQYETDLVMSDFHITDDDPSLTIDLSLYDMEIVKFEDNYYIPIYLANLFFTGSTINVYEFNDDIYVIDDFSDYTSLTNQFDDHDDQDASHIKIHTKNYLALYFDYFYGLKEFKEIDTYRTVLENYQFEQKDTYATLHKEVERFINHQEDLHTSVVSAGYMNKDFSPSQNPGDKLSNYINAYNSNRCYNRTKEVDYRTYDEAFVLEVNAFSLETRELLKPAMEAASNYNDIIIDVSCNPGGNIVAVFELLSYMTDEELQLSYINPATGGKVTEFYETTNNDFLNKNFYVYTTGATFSAANLFASIVKDQELGLIFGEKSSGGASAITYTVLPDGALIVSSSNLTMVNESEEVIEDGIEVDLRNDYPFNWHEKILDLTNLFSDSSDVMVDQAYSSDFITYNFNIINNSEEFTNHQFKVSVYDSSTDELIYDSLFNLNEFIYSIPKIEGDDLYTVEVSALFELNGISKREVIYTDELDDHSNSFNKYATEIQVDQKLIANSHTHEDLDIFKFTVSEEGLYRVLINEEIKYNHIVYDQTGNLVDTGYDFNLDAGVYYLLASPERLGLYNLSVNRLIDDATGHTQINLQEGVTYHSVFYDYLYDEESFELHVLEDMIVTFYWNAKPGNFYSIKKSNGEFISLDSYRIDVSDDLTVTLEAGTYVVKLNHSNVIGQVTLTTDATTDFVDYSGELSVEGTNYGDLQVGTNSMEFLTIWDRDIYYIDVTEEQNYMFQHKGGRVHYLNLDGSVEYLFYNKLITLSPGRHYFLFESNDFELYKNIDFNLIIDQDLNTETNKETLVLDQEKTTLLSGSTDIDYFDIKIDQLGTYELIMDSFSNRGVFNIIDSQGNKIVENKNEGTFIFTIPKGTYTIEISTSNTRRESISLYVTDSQFIDDALNTHYATVEQYEVIKMGFSNAIIRTINYVGDIDVYVIHIEESDHYQFHLHDSEMKMKYLNQDGEWVNVNPEYAVYLETGTYYLSIVGDSQYVVGYEKGETE
;
A
#
# COMPACT_ATOMS: atom_id res chain seq x y z
N MET A 1 -30.61 -28.43 -19.32
CA MET A 1 -31.89 -28.27 -18.59
C MET A 1 -32.04 -29.33 -17.50
N GLY A 2 -30.95 -29.98 -17.10
CA GLY A 2 -30.84 -30.86 -15.93
C GLY A 2 -29.51 -30.60 -15.22
N CYS A 3 -29.10 -29.33 -15.15
CA CYS A 3 -27.80 -28.86 -14.64
C CYS A 3 -27.94 -27.86 -13.48
N LEU A 4 -29.10 -27.82 -12.80
CA LEU A 4 -29.38 -26.71 -11.86
C LEU A 4 -30.16 -27.18 -10.63
N LYS A 5 -29.56 -28.12 -9.89
CA LYS A 5 -30.00 -28.52 -8.54
C LYS A 5 -28.82 -29.22 -7.88
N ARG A 6 -28.17 -28.64 -6.86
CA ARG A 6 -27.20 -29.21 -5.86
C ARG A 6 -26.12 -28.16 -5.55
N ILE A 7 -25.62 -27.84 -4.35
CA ILE A 7 -25.75 -28.31 -2.95
C ILE A 7 -25.61 -27.11 -2.00
N VAL A 8 -26.38 -27.10 -0.91
CA VAL A 8 -26.37 -26.09 0.16
C VAL A 8 -25.54 -26.54 1.37
N VAL A 9 -25.28 -27.85 1.51
CA VAL A 9 -24.83 -28.40 2.80
C VAL A 9 -23.32 -28.61 2.88
N PHE A 10 -22.59 -28.61 1.76
CA PHE A 10 -21.12 -28.61 1.82
C PHE A 10 -20.56 -27.27 2.34
N ILE A 11 -21.24 -26.16 2.00
CA ILE A 11 -21.09 -24.84 2.62
C ILE A 11 -21.24 -24.93 4.16
N PHE A 12 -22.05 -25.88 4.66
CA PHE A 12 -22.33 -26.03 6.09
C PHE A 12 -21.29 -26.87 6.84
N ILE A 13 -20.56 -27.80 6.21
CA ILE A 13 -19.59 -28.65 6.93
C ILE A 13 -18.28 -27.90 7.22
N PHE A 14 -17.90 -26.91 6.41
CA PHE A 14 -16.72 -26.08 6.69
C PHE A 14 -17.04 -24.79 7.48
N ILE A 15 -18.27 -24.24 7.36
CA ILE A 15 -18.64 -22.95 7.99
C ILE A 15 -19.49 -23.10 9.26
N LEU A 16 -20.22 -24.22 9.48
CA LEU A 16 -20.91 -24.46 10.76
C LEU A 16 -20.06 -25.10 11.84
N MET A 17 -18.75 -24.87 11.78
CA MET A 17 -18.10 -24.58 13.04
C MET A 17 -18.62 -23.28 13.68
N GLY A 18 -19.38 -22.35 13.08
CA GLY A 18 -20.30 -21.54 13.91
C GLY A 18 -20.98 -20.26 13.38
N CYS A 19 -22.15 -20.44 12.77
CA CYS A 19 -23.15 -19.36 12.65
C CYS A 19 -24.58 -19.85 12.96
N SER A 20 -25.27 -19.15 13.87
CA SER A 20 -26.64 -19.45 14.28
C SER A 20 -27.68 -18.82 13.35
N PHE A 21 -28.62 -19.62 12.82
CA PHE A 21 -29.93 -19.13 12.37
C PHE A 21 -31.03 -19.51 13.36
N ASN A 22 -31.55 -18.48 14.06
CA ASN A 22 -32.71 -18.61 14.92
C ASN A 22 -33.96 -18.96 14.11
N ASN A 23 -34.45 -20.20 14.22
CA ASN A 23 -35.88 -20.50 14.12
C ASN A 23 -36.23 -21.78 14.88
N LYS A 24 -36.83 -21.62 16.07
CA LYS A 24 -37.42 -22.73 16.83
C LYS A 24 -38.68 -23.25 16.12
N PRO A 25 -38.77 -24.53 15.75
CA PRO A 25 -40.05 -25.17 15.52
C PRO A 25 -40.69 -25.52 16.86
N ASN A 26 -41.92 -25.06 17.06
CA ASN A 26 -42.73 -25.41 18.23
C ASN A 26 -43.03 -26.92 18.24
N HIS A 27 -42.52 -27.65 19.24
CA HIS A 27 -43.00 -28.98 19.56
C HIS A 27 -44.47 -28.95 20.03
N THR A 28 -45.34 -29.62 19.28
CA THR A 28 -46.64 -30.07 19.80
C THR A 28 -46.67 -31.59 19.82
N ASN A 29 -46.57 -32.16 21.03
CA ASN A 29 -46.81 -33.57 21.32
C ASN A 29 -48.21 -34.02 20.86
N PRO A 30 -48.34 -35.22 20.27
CA PRO A 30 -49.55 -36.02 20.40
C PRO A 30 -49.36 -37.09 21.48
N VAL A 31 -50.20 -36.97 22.52
CA VAL A 31 -50.50 -38.02 23.50
C VAL A 31 -51.50 -39.00 22.87
N VAL A 32 -51.20 -40.31 22.83
CA VAL A 32 -52.19 -41.41 22.84
C VAL A 32 -51.51 -42.64 23.48
N ASP A 33 -51.70 -42.86 24.78
CA ASP A 33 -52.75 -43.68 25.43
C ASP A 33 -52.49 -45.20 25.36
N SER A 34 -52.43 -45.78 26.56
CA SER A 34 -52.13 -47.17 26.84
C SER A 34 -53.43 -47.86 27.26
N SER A 35 -53.83 -48.89 26.53
CA SER A 35 -54.84 -49.82 27.04
C SER A 35 -54.55 -51.24 26.60
N MET A 36 -54.22 -52.07 27.58
CA MET A 36 -54.20 -53.53 27.52
C MET A 36 -55.59 -54.12 27.23
N THR A 37 -55.64 -55.24 26.52
CA THR A 37 -56.54 -56.36 26.87
C THR A 37 -55.91 -57.72 26.53
N ASN A 38 -56.11 -58.67 27.44
CA ASN A 38 -55.59 -60.02 27.53
C ASN A 38 -56.41 -61.09 26.76
N GLU A 39 -55.75 -62.24 26.58
CA GLU A 39 -56.25 -63.63 26.43
C GLU A 39 -56.78 -64.14 25.08
N SER A 40 -56.09 -65.15 24.53
CA SER A 40 -56.55 -66.55 24.55
C SER A 40 -55.55 -67.50 23.85
N THR A 41 -55.21 -68.59 24.54
CA THR A 41 -54.38 -69.73 24.10
C THR A 41 -55.14 -70.70 23.20
N THR A 42 -54.45 -71.30 22.21
CA THR A 42 -54.59 -72.73 21.86
C THR A 42 -53.31 -73.25 21.21
N ASN A 43 -52.84 -74.39 21.71
CA ASN A 43 -51.81 -75.26 21.14
C ASN A 43 -52.19 -75.70 19.71
N ASP A 44 -51.19 -75.85 18.83
CA ASP A 44 -50.88 -77.15 18.24
C ASP A 44 -49.42 -77.18 17.81
N ALA A 45 -48.75 -78.27 18.20
CA ALA A 45 -47.36 -78.58 17.90
C ALA A 45 -47.26 -79.38 16.60
N GLU A 46 -46.04 -79.35 16.05
CA GLU A 46 -45.50 -80.23 15.01
C GLU A 46 -45.95 -79.95 13.56
N ASP A 47 -45.20 -79.08 12.88
CA ASP A 47 -44.37 -79.55 11.76
C ASP A 47 -43.12 -78.66 11.64
N ALA A 48 -42.01 -79.14 12.21
CA ALA A 48 -40.70 -78.54 12.09
C ALA A 48 -40.06 -79.06 10.80
N ASP A 49 -40.17 -78.28 9.72
CA ASP A 49 -39.22 -78.36 8.61
C ASP A 49 -38.22 -77.22 8.77
N VAL A 50 -36.98 -77.61 9.05
CA VAL A 50 -35.88 -76.74 9.45
C VAL A 50 -35.43 -75.91 8.24
N GLN A 51 -35.96 -74.70 8.09
CA GLN A 51 -35.23 -73.65 7.41
C GLN A 51 -34.06 -73.26 8.33
N ARG A 52 -32.84 -73.63 7.94
CA ARG A 52 -31.65 -73.06 8.59
C ARG A 52 -31.61 -71.60 8.20
N GLU A 53 -31.84 -70.69 9.15
CA GLU A 53 -31.66 -69.26 8.95
C GLU A 53 -30.26 -69.00 8.37
N VAL A 54 -30.22 -68.16 7.34
CA VAL A 54 -29.00 -67.82 6.60
C VAL A 54 -28.17 -66.81 7.40
N ILE A 55 -28.82 -65.98 8.22
CA ILE A 55 -28.24 -65.00 9.12
C ILE A 55 -28.97 -65.07 10.48
N GLN A 56 -28.24 -64.96 11.60
CA GLN A 56 -28.81 -65.10 12.96
C GLN A 56 -28.21 -64.05 13.90
N LYS A 57 -28.98 -63.51 14.86
CA LYS A 57 -28.45 -62.60 15.89
C LYS A 57 -27.35 -63.31 16.69
N SER A 58 -26.18 -62.67 16.78
CA SER A 58 -24.95 -63.22 17.35
C SER A 58 -24.62 -62.60 18.71
N ASN A 59 -24.50 -61.27 18.77
CA ASN A 59 -24.15 -60.54 19.99
C ASN A 59 -24.97 -59.24 20.13
N GLU A 60 -24.82 -58.58 21.27
CA GLU A 60 -25.35 -57.25 21.56
C GLU A 60 -24.23 -56.41 22.17
N LEU A 61 -23.65 -55.55 21.33
CA LEU A 61 -22.52 -54.69 21.67
C LEU A 61 -23.00 -53.52 22.52
N LYS A 62 -22.27 -53.15 23.57
CA LYS A 62 -22.58 -51.97 24.39
C LYS A 62 -21.86 -50.74 23.86
N THR A 63 -22.55 -49.61 23.83
CA THR A 63 -21.99 -48.36 23.31
C THR A 63 -20.96 -47.76 24.26
N LYS A 64 -19.84 -47.33 23.68
CA LYS A 64 -18.79 -46.53 24.29
C LYS A 64 -18.63 -45.27 23.44
N ASP A 65 -19.51 -44.32 23.68
CA ASP A 65 -19.44 -43.03 23.00
C ASP A 65 -18.27 -42.21 23.57
N ILE A 66 -17.25 -42.00 22.76
CA ILE A 66 -16.11 -41.13 23.06
C ILE A 66 -15.94 -40.04 22.01
N ALA A 67 -16.92 -39.86 21.11
CA ALA A 67 -16.96 -38.73 20.20
C ALA A 67 -17.04 -37.42 21.02
N GLU A 68 -16.28 -36.42 20.61
CA GLU A 68 -16.20 -35.13 21.31
C GLU A 68 -17.25 -34.15 20.79
N GLU A 69 -17.57 -34.24 19.50
CA GLU A 69 -18.40 -33.29 18.76
C GLU A 69 -19.81 -33.82 18.44
N TYR A 70 -20.10 -35.09 18.77
CA TYR A 70 -21.38 -35.75 18.51
C TYR A 70 -21.87 -36.52 19.74
N VAL A 71 -23.18 -36.75 19.84
CA VAL A 71 -23.77 -37.54 20.93
C VAL A 71 -24.62 -38.67 20.38
N ILE A 72 -24.21 -39.91 20.63
CA ILE A 72 -24.97 -41.11 20.29
C ILE A 72 -25.68 -41.64 21.53
N SER A 73 -27.01 -41.56 21.52
CA SER A 73 -27.82 -41.88 22.70
C SER A 73 -28.15 -43.38 22.88
N ALA A 74 -27.86 -44.20 21.87
CA ALA A 74 -28.17 -45.63 21.90
C ALA A 74 -27.25 -46.40 22.86
N ASP A 75 -27.81 -47.23 23.75
CA ASP A 75 -27.03 -48.01 24.73
C ASP A 75 -26.37 -49.27 24.15
N THR A 76 -26.95 -49.85 23.09
CA THR A 76 -26.47 -51.11 22.50
C THR A 76 -26.75 -51.23 21.00
N LEU A 77 -25.93 -52.00 20.28
CA LEU A 77 -26.15 -52.40 18.89
C LEU A 77 -26.18 -53.93 18.76
N SER A 78 -27.17 -54.46 18.03
CA SER A 78 -27.23 -55.91 17.75
C SER A 78 -26.35 -56.28 16.56
N THR A 79 -25.55 -57.34 16.70
CA THR A 79 -24.81 -57.94 15.58
C THR A 79 -25.37 -59.31 15.21
N TYR A 80 -25.13 -59.71 13.97
CA TYR A 80 -25.65 -60.91 13.34
C TYR A 80 -24.50 -61.68 12.69
N GLN A 81 -24.58 -63.00 12.72
CA GLN A 81 -23.61 -63.88 12.09
C GLN A 81 -24.19 -64.42 10.78
N TYR A 82 -23.50 -64.16 9.68
CA TYR A 82 -23.86 -64.71 8.37
C TYR A 82 -23.24 -66.10 8.21
N LYS A 83 -24.04 -67.08 7.79
CA LYS A 83 -23.58 -68.48 7.73
C LYS A 83 -22.44 -68.71 6.72
N ASN A 84 -22.41 -67.95 5.63
CA ASN A 84 -21.36 -68.09 4.61
C ASN A 84 -20.08 -67.33 4.99
N ASP A 85 -20.17 -66.43 5.97
CA ASP A 85 -19.05 -65.67 6.51
C ASP A 85 -19.18 -65.51 8.04
N PRO A 86 -18.94 -66.58 8.82
CA PRO A 86 -19.24 -66.60 10.25
C PRO A 86 -18.23 -65.81 11.10
N HIS A 87 -17.17 -65.26 10.51
CA HIS A 87 -16.11 -64.55 11.23
C HIS A 87 -16.25 -63.03 11.17
N ILE A 88 -17.22 -62.52 10.41
CA ILE A 88 -17.54 -61.10 10.28
C ILE A 88 -18.88 -60.80 10.96
N SER A 89 -18.91 -59.74 11.77
CA SER A 89 -20.14 -59.19 12.33
C SER A 89 -20.94 -58.46 11.26
N TYR A 90 -22.20 -58.85 11.07
CA TYR A 90 -23.18 -58.15 10.24
C TYR A 90 -24.12 -57.33 11.13
N VAL A 91 -24.66 -56.24 10.60
CA VAL A 91 -25.67 -55.42 11.28
C VAL A 91 -26.90 -55.28 10.40
N ASN A 92 -28.08 -55.16 11.00
CA ASN A 92 -29.28 -54.77 10.27
C ASN A 92 -29.17 -53.27 9.93
N ILE A 93 -29.29 -52.91 8.65
CA ILE A 93 -29.07 -51.52 8.19
C ILE A 93 -30.02 -50.54 8.87
N SER A 94 -31.30 -50.91 9.05
CA SER A 94 -32.28 -50.03 9.72
C SER A 94 -31.96 -49.86 11.21
N GLU A 95 -31.50 -50.94 11.88
CA GLU A 95 -31.09 -50.85 13.30
C GLU A 95 -29.80 -50.02 13.45
N PHE A 96 -28.87 -50.12 12.51
CA PHE A 96 -27.62 -49.35 12.51
C PHE A 96 -27.88 -47.85 12.31
N ILE A 97 -28.73 -47.47 11.36
CA ILE A 97 -29.12 -46.06 11.16
C ILE A 97 -29.80 -45.50 12.40
N SER A 98 -30.71 -46.26 13.03
CA SER A 98 -31.32 -45.84 14.30
C SER A 98 -30.32 -45.77 15.45
N PHE A 99 -29.28 -46.61 15.46
CA PHE A 99 -28.21 -46.55 16.44
C PHE A 99 -27.41 -45.23 16.32
N MET A 100 -27.23 -44.71 15.11
CA MET A 100 -26.50 -43.46 14.84
C MET A 100 -27.32 -42.18 15.08
N GLU A 101 -28.55 -42.28 15.59
CA GLU A 101 -29.40 -41.12 15.91
C GLU A 101 -28.68 -40.15 16.87
N GLY A 102 -28.57 -38.89 16.46
CA GLY A 102 -27.84 -37.83 17.16
C GLY A 102 -26.47 -37.48 16.57
N GLY A 103 -25.90 -38.36 15.73
CA GLY A 103 -24.68 -38.08 14.95
C GLY A 103 -24.90 -37.97 13.44
N ILE A 104 -26.02 -38.48 12.94
CA ILE A 104 -26.44 -38.35 11.54
C ILE A 104 -27.85 -37.73 11.43
N VAL A 105 -28.12 -37.10 10.29
CA VAL A 105 -29.43 -36.52 9.96
C VAL A 105 -30.55 -37.57 9.94
N ASP A 106 -31.80 -37.13 10.07
CA ASP A 106 -32.96 -38.02 10.04
C ASP A 106 -33.15 -38.66 8.66
N LEU A 107 -32.70 -39.91 8.52
CA LEU A 107 -32.82 -40.69 7.29
C LEU A 107 -34.16 -41.43 7.20
N GLN A 108 -34.86 -41.25 6.07
CA GLN A 108 -36.08 -41.99 5.74
C GLN A 108 -35.75 -43.28 4.99
N ILE A 109 -36.29 -44.40 5.46
CA ILE A 109 -36.06 -45.73 4.87
C ILE A 109 -37.36 -46.26 4.26
N SER A 110 -37.32 -46.60 2.97
CA SER A 110 -38.35 -47.37 2.28
C SER A 110 -37.81 -48.74 1.86
N LYS A 111 -38.63 -49.78 1.95
CA LYS A 111 -38.27 -51.16 1.59
C LYS A 111 -39.30 -51.71 0.60
N ASP A 112 -38.96 -51.68 -0.68
CA ASP A 112 -39.74 -52.30 -1.76
C ASP A 112 -38.94 -53.48 -2.35
N ASP A 113 -38.78 -53.53 -3.69
CA ASP A 113 -37.90 -54.49 -4.35
C ASP A 113 -36.42 -54.22 -3.95
N VAL A 114 -36.07 -52.95 -3.82
CA VAL A 114 -34.81 -52.40 -3.31
C VAL A 114 -35.06 -51.65 -1.99
N MET A 115 -34.01 -51.40 -1.20
CA MET A 115 -34.08 -50.50 -0.05
C MET A 115 -33.65 -49.10 -0.47
N THR A 116 -34.45 -48.09 -0.19
CA THR A 116 -34.12 -46.69 -0.47
C THR A 116 -33.98 -45.94 0.85
N ILE A 117 -32.86 -45.23 1.01
CA ILE A 117 -32.53 -44.39 2.15
C ILE A 117 -32.39 -42.96 1.63
N SER A 118 -33.12 -42.01 2.21
CA SER A 118 -33.13 -40.64 1.71
C SER A 118 -33.32 -39.63 2.83
N TYR A 119 -32.83 -38.42 2.61
CA TYR A 119 -33.23 -37.26 3.41
C TYR A 119 -33.38 -36.05 2.50
N SER A 120 -34.15 -35.06 2.95
CA SER A 120 -34.37 -33.84 2.20
C SER A 120 -34.22 -32.63 3.09
N PHE A 121 -33.66 -31.56 2.56
CA PHE A 121 -33.54 -30.29 3.25
C PHE A 121 -34.09 -29.16 2.38
N GLU A 122 -34.47 -28.06 3.03
CA GLU A 122 -34.92 -26.84 2.35
C GLU A 122 -33.71 -26.04 1.87
N ILE A 123 -33.76 -25.57 0.63
CA ILE A 123 -32.71 -24.73 0.06
C ILE A 123 -32.87 -23.30 0.60
N PRO A 124 -31.83 -22.69 1.20
CA PRO A 124 -31.85 -21.32 1.69
C PRO A 124 -32.25 -20.37 0.59
N SER A 125 -32.97 -19.31 0.97
CA SER A 125 -33.48 -18.32 0.03
C SER A 125 -32.37 -17.64 -0.78
N SER A 126 -31.16 -17.51 -0.22
CA SER A 126 -29.98 -16.97 -0.91
C SER A 126 -29.53 -17.85 -2.09
N LEU A 127 -29.85 -19.14 -2.08
CA LEU A 127 -29.38 -20.10 -3.07
C LEU A 127 -30.48 -20.50 -4.06
N MET A 128 -31.68 -19.95 -3.95
CA MET A 128 -32.83 -20.31 -4.78
C MET A 128 -32.65 -20.00 -6.27
N ASP A 129 -31.75 -19.08 -6.63
CA ASP A 129 -31.46 -18.76 -8.03
C ASP A 129 -30.71 -19.89 -8.76
N TYR A 130 -30.07 -20.79 -7.99
CA TYR A 130 -29.33 -21.96 -8.49
C TYR A 130 -30.14 -23.26 -8.52
N PHE A 131 -31.37 -23.25 -7.97
CA PHE A 131 -32.19 -24.46 -7.84
C PHE A 131 -33.60 -24.26 -8.39
N ASP A 132 -34.04 -25.21 -9.22
CA ASP A 132 -35.41 -25.21 -9.78
C ASP A 132 -36.52 -25.50 -8.73
N GLU A 133 -36.16 -26.01 -7.56
CA GLU A 133 -37.06 -26.44 -6.49
C GLU A 133 -36.57 -25.93 -5.13
N SER A 134 -37.48 -25.74 -4.17
CA SER A 134 -37.16 -25.24 -2.82
C SER A 134 -36.62 -26.31 -1.86
N THR A 135 -36.50 -27.55 -2.32
CA THR A 135 -36.01 -28.69 -1.55
C THR A 135 -35.08 -29.53 -2.40
N TYR A 136 -34.03 -30.05 -1.77
CA TYR A 136 -33.13 -31.01 -2.38
C TYR A 136 -33.17 -32.35 -1.64
N THR A 137 -33.04 -33.46 -2.37
CA THR A 137 -33.15 -34.83 -1.83
C THR A 137 -31.93 -35.65 -2.22
N TYR A 138 -31.19 -36.09 -1.20
CA TYR A 138 -30.19 -37.14 -1.32
C TYR A 138 -30.87 -38.51 -1.20
N GLU A 139 -30.48 -39.44 -2.06
CA GLU A 139 -31.04 -40.79 -2.14
C GLU A 139 -29.95 -41.83 -2.40
N LEU A 140 -29.91 -42.85 -1.53
CA LEU A 140 -29.11 -44.05 -1.65
C LEU A 140 -30.06 -45.24 -1.84
N THR A 141 -29.84 -46.03 -2.88
CA THR A 141 -30.58 -47.25 -3.18
C THR A 141 -29.69 -48.49 -3.03
N ILE A 142 -30.19 -49.50 -2.32
CA ILE A 142 -29.52 -50.77 -2.04
C ILE A 142 -30.25 -51.91 -2.76
N ASP A 143 -29.58 -52.48 -3.75
CA ASP A 143 -30.02 -53.68 -4.46
C ASP A 143 -29.20 -54.90 -4.01
N ALA A 144 -29.72 -55.57 -2.97
CA ALA A 144 -29.13 -56.79 -2.42
C ALA A 144 -29.14 -58.00 -3.37
N ALA A 145 -29.88 -57.96 -4.49
CA ALA A 145 -29.84 -59.05 -5.47
C ALA A 145 -28.63 -58.98 -6.39
N ASN A 146 -28.06 -57.78 -6.57
CA ASN A 146 -26.90 -57.51 -7.41
C ASN A 146 -25.69 -57.00 -6.60
N ASP A 147 -25.80 -56.87 -5.28
CA ASP A 147 -24.80 -56.27 -4.39
C ASP A 147 -24.41 -54.85 -4.82
N HIS A 148 -25.40 -54.07 -5.26
CA HIS A 148 -25.21 -52.69 -5.72
C HIS A 148 -25.69 -51.68 -4.69
N ILE A 149 -24.87 -50.65 -4.47
CA ILE A 149 -25.27 -49.43 -3.76
C ILE A 149 -25.17 -48.28 -4.75
N SER A 150 -26.31 -47.65 -5.03
CA SER A 150 -26.41 -46.55 -5.99
C SER A 150 -26.81 -45.27 -5.29
N TYR A 151 -26.08 -44.20 -5.57
CA TYR A 151 -26.35 -42.86 -5.11
C TYR A 151 -26.93 -42.05 -6.27
N ASN A 152 -27.99 -41.31 -6.02
CA ASN A 152 -28.37 -40.25 -6.96
C ASN A 152 -27.36 -39.09 -6.94
N ASP A 153 -26.57 -39.01 -5.88
CA ASP A 153 -25.54 -38.02 -5.60
C ASP A 153 -24.58 -38.60 -4.55
N PHE A 154 -23.34 -38.88 -4.95
CA PHE A 154 -22.38 -39.56 -4.09
C PHE A 154 -21.93 -38.72 -2.88
N ASP A 155 -22.08 -37.41 -2.97
CA ASP A 155 -21.82 -36.47 -1.87
C ASP A 155 -22.77 -36.69 -0.67
N MET A 156 -23.78 -37.55 -0.82
CA MET A 156 -24.57 -38.03 0.31
C MET A 156 -23.68 -38.55 1.43
N VAL A 157 -22.61 -39.30 1.12
CA VAL A 157 -21.75 -39.95 2.13
C VAL A 157 -21.17 -38.96 3.13
N SER A 158 -20.72 -37.78 2.69
CA SER A 158 -20.18 -36.73 3.58
C SER A 158 -21.26 -35.83 4.17
N SER A 159 -22.43 -35.74 3.53
CA SER A 159 -23.49 -34.82 3.95
C SER A 159 -24.39 -35.29 5.11
N ILE A 160 -24.30 -36.56 5.51
CA ILE A 160 -25.26 -37.13 6.48
C ILE A 160 -24.91 -36.87 7.95
N ASN A 161 -23.74 -36.34 8.28
CA ASN A 161 -23.44 -35.96 9.68
C ASN A 161 -24.31 -34.77 10.12
N THR A 162 -24.70 -34.73 11.40
CA THR A 162 -25.38 -33.55 11.98
C THR A 162 -24.40 -32.39 12.22
N GLU A 163 -24.91 -31.24 12.65
CA GLU A 163 -24.04 -30.17 13.15
C GLU A 163 -23.25 -30.62 14.40
N THR A 164 -22.01 -30.15 14.52
CA THR A 164 -21.13 -30.40 15.68
C THR A 164 -21.59 -29.63 16.92
N ILE A 165 -21.19 -30.10 18.12
CA ILE A 165 -21.53 -29.46 19.39
C ILE A 165 -20.81 -28.11 19.55
N THR A 166 -19.53 -28.05 19.17
CA THR A 166 -18.71 -26.86 19.29
C THR A 166 -19.05 -25.85 18.21
N GLN A 167 -19.22 -24.59 18.64
CA GLN A 167 -19.42 -23.42 17.78
C GLN A 167 -18.25 -22.43 17.93
N TYR A 168 -17.91 -21.74 16.85
CA TYR A 168 -16.74 -20.93 16.55
C TYR A 168 -17.18 -19.77 15.66
N GLU A 169 -16.84 -18.55 16.04
CA GLU A 169 -17.22 -17.35 15.31
C GLU A 169 -16.18 -17.04 14.22
N THR A 170 -16.61 -17.00 12.96
CA THR A 170 -15.83 -16.50 11.83
C THR A 170 -16.54 -15.29 11.22
N ASP A 171 -15.75 -14.34 10.71
CA ASP A 171 -16.30 -13.22 9.95
C ASP A 171 -16.43 -13.56 8.46
N LEU A 172 -15.95 -14.73 8.02
CA LEU A 172 -16.04 -15.18 6.63
C LEU A 172 -17.49 -15.28 6.19
N VAL A 173 -17.82 -14.57 5.12
CA VAL A 173 -19.12 -14.61 4.46
C VAL A 173 -18.92 -15.19 3.07
N MET A 174 -19.60 -16.29 2.78
CA MET A 174 -19.66 -16.79 1.40
C MET A 174 -20.60 -15.89 0.59
N SER A 175 -20.09 -15.30 -0.48
CA SER A 175 -20.85 -14.43 -1.38
C SER A 175 -21.49 -15.18 -2.54
N ASP A 176 -20.76 -16.12 -3.14
CA ASP A 176 -21.21 -16.91 -4.29
C ASP A 176 -20.60 -18.32 -4.30
N PHE A 177 -21.13 -19.21 -5.14
CA PHE A 177 -20.49 -20.46 -5.49
C PHE A 177 -20.91 -20.92 -6.88
N HIS A 178 -19.97 -21.54 -7.62
CA HIS A 178 -20.21 -22.15 -8.92
C HIS A 178 -20.01 -23.65 -8.86
N ILE A 179 -20.78 -24.37 -9.66
CA ILE A 179 -20.70 -25.82 -9.77
C ILE A 179 -20.62 -26.19 -11.23
N THR A 180 -19.63 -27.02 -11.56
CA THR A 180 -19.42 -27.51 -12.93
C THR A 180 -19.49 -29.03 -12.89
N ASP A 181 -20.53 -29.58 -13.52
CA ASP A 181 -20.98 -30.94 -13.21
C ASP A 181 -20.70 -31.94 -14.32
N ASP A 182 -20.06 -33.06 -13.92
CA ASP A 182 -20.29 -34.39 -14.46
C ASP A 182 -21.37 -35.08 -13.57
N ASP A 183 -22.13 -36.03 -14.11
CA ASP A 183 -23.23 -36.72 -13.39
C ASP A 183 -22.81 -37.18 -11.96
N PRO A 184 -23.35 -36.58 -10.89
CA PRO A 184 -22.91 -36.86 -9.51
C PRO A 184 -23.40 -38.22 -9.00
N SER A 185 -24.18 -38.95 -9.81
CA SER A 185 -24.61 -40.29 -9.46
C SER A 185 -23.46 -41.28 -9.55
N LEU A 186 -23.41 -42.18 -8.57
CA LEU A 186 -22.38 -43.22 -8.52
C LEU A 186 -23.04 -44.54 -8.14
N THR A 187 -22.64 -45.62 -8.80
CA THR A 187 -23.02 -46.99 -8.40
C THR A 187 -21.78 -47.78 -8.04
N ILE A 188 -21.77 -48.29 -6.82
CA ILE A 188 -20.73 -49.16 -6.29
C ILE A 188 -21.21 -50.61 -6.43
N ASP A 189 -20.47 -51.41 -7.18
CA ASP A 189 -20.69 -52.85 -7.31
C ASP A 189 -19.81 -53.60 -6.30
N LEU A 190 -20.41 -53.99 -5.17
CA LEU A 190 -19.71 -54.69 -4.09
C LEU A 190 -19.29 -56.11 -4.47
N SER A 191 -19.95 -56.71 -5.47
CA SER A 191 -19.60 -58.06 -5.95
C SER A 191 -18.20 -58.10 -6.57
N LEU A 192 -17.68 -56.95 -7.06
CA LEU A 192 -16.32 -56.82 -7.57
C LEU A 192 -15.24 -56.97 -6.48
N TYR A 193 -15.63 -56.86 -5.21
CA TYR A 193 -14.78 -56.92 -4.02
C TYR A 193 -15.12 -58.13 -3.12
N ASP A 194 -15.87 -59.11 -3.63
CA ASP A 194 -16.36 -60.26 -2.85
C ASP A 194 -17.10 -59.87 -1.55
N MET A 195 -17.88 -58.79 -1.60
CA MET A 195 -18.71 -58.31 -0.48
C MET A 195 -20.18 -58.48 -0.81
N GLU A 196 -20.98 -58.96 0.16
CA GLU A 196 -22.37 -59.35 -0.05
C GLU A 196 -23.32 -58.57 0.88
N ILE A 197 -24.45 -58.13 0.34
CA ILE A 197 -25.58 -57.58 1.10
C ILE A 197 -26.62 -58.67 1.28
N VAL A 198 -26.88 -59.06 2.52
CA VAL A 198 -27.80 -60.17 2.81
C VAL A 198 -29.21 -59.64 3.02
N LYS A 199 -30.13 -59.95 2.09
CA LYS A 199 -31.57 -59.78 2.30
C LYS A 199 -32.16 -61.06 2.88
N PHE A 200 -32.68 -61.00 4.11
CA PHE A 200 -33.37 -62.10 4.75
C PHE A 200 -34.69 -61.60 5.37
N GLU A 201 -35.79 -62.22 4.95
CA GLU A 201 -37.15 -61.70 5.19
C GLU A 201 -37.29 -60.26 4.65
N ASP A 202 -37.74 -59.30 5.47
CA ASP A 202 -37.91 -57.88 5.14
C ASP A 202 -36.73 -57.01 5.66
N ASN A 203 -35.60 -57.64 5.98
CA ASN A 203 -34.42 -56.99 6.55
C ASN A 203 -33.20 -57.10 5.63
N TYR A 204 -32.39 -56.05 5.66
CA TYR A 204 -31.14 -55.94 4.94
C TYR A 204 -30.01 -55.92 5.96
N TYR A 205 -29.01 -56.75 5.73
CA TYR A 205 -27.86 -56.91 6.60
C TYR A 205 -26.58 -56.70 5.79
N ILE A 206 -25.61 -56.05 6.40
CA ILE A 206 -24.31 -55.74 5.79
C ILE A 206 -23.20 -55.90 6.83
N PRO A 207 -21.95 -56.24 6.46
CA PRO A 207 -20.83 -56.20 7.39
C PRO A 207 -20.72 -54.85 8.11
N ILE A 208 -20.39 -54.88 9.41
CA ILE A 208 -20.34 -53.66 10.23
C ILE A 208 -19.34 -52.63 9.70
N TYR A 209 -18.20 -53.06 9.13
CA TYR A 209 -17.22 -52.14 8.54
C TYR A 209 -17.74 -51.44 7.27
N LEU A 210 -18.70 -52.05 6.54
CA LEU A 210 -19.38 -51.38 5.43
C LEU A 210 -20.52 -50.50 5.93
N ALA A 211 -21.22 -50.91 6.99
CA ALA A 211 -22.19 -50.03 7.63
C ALA A 211 -21.52 -48.76 8.15
N ASN A 212 -20.33 -48.89 8.73
CA ASN A 212 -19.46 -47.78 9.08
C ASN A 212 -19.19 -46.90 7.83
N LEU A 213 -18.61 -47.47 6.77
CA LEU A 213 -18.27 -46.72 5.56
C LEU A 213 -19.44 -45.95 4.91
N PHE A 214 -20.65 -46.53 4.88
CA PHE A 214 -21.76 -45.96 4.13
C PHE A 214 -22.77 -45.15 4.96
N PHE A 215 -22.81 -45.34 6.28
CA PHE A 215 -23.92 -44.82 7.11
C PHE A 215 -23.49 -44.05 8.36
N THR A 216 -22.19 -43.77 8.55
CA THR A 216 -21.72 -42.92 9.67
C THR A 216 -21.28 -41.53 9.25
N GLY A 217 -21.30 -41.24 7.95
CA GLY A 217 -20.85 -39.95 7.42
C GLY A 217 -19.35 -39.91 7.18
N SER A 218 -18.78 -38.70 7.04
CA SER A 218 -17.34 -38.51 6.86
C SER A 218 -16.56 -38.30 8.15
N THR A 219 -17.23 -37.91 9.25
CA THR A 219 -16.56 -37.49 10.50
C THR A 219 -16.73 -38.44 11.67
N ILE A 220 -17.68 -39.39 11.61
CA ILE A 220 -17.95 -40.35 12.69
C ILE A 220 -17.56 -41.74 12.21
N ASN A 221 -16.90 -42.50 13.06
CA ASN A 221 -16.54 -43.88 12.85
C ASN A 221 -17.02 -44.74 14.03
N VAL A 222 -17.31 -46.01 13.75
CA VAL A 222 -17.61 -47.01 14.76
C VAL A 222 -16.57 -48.11 14.78
N TYR A 223 -16.23 -48.55 15.98
CA TYR A 223 -15.16 -49.51 16.22
C TYR A 223 -15.63 -50.64 17.12
N GLU A 224 -15.77 -51.84 16.56
CA GLU A 224 -16.14 -53.04 17.32
C GLU A 224 -14.95 -53.54 18.16
N PHE A 225 -15.16 -53.69 19.47
CA PHE A 225 -14.15 -54.20 20.40
C PHE A 225 -14.80 -55.12 21.44
N ASN A 226 -14.57 -56.44 21.32
CA ASN A 226 -15.14 -57.47 22.19
C ASN A 226 -16.68 -57.41 22.25
N ASP A 227 -17.25 -57.06 23.41
CA ASP A 227 -18.69 -56.91 23.65
C ASP A 227 -19.12 -55.43 23.63
N ASP A 228 -18.24 -54.52 23.19
CA ASP A 228 -18.46 -53.08 23.14
C ASP A 228 -18.34 -52.58 21.68
N ILE A 229 -19.00 -51.47 21.39
CA ILE A 229 -18.83 -50.68 20.17
C ILE A 229 -18.46 -49.25 20.56
N TYR A 230 -17.32 -48.78 20.10
CA TYR A 230 -16.89 -47.40 20.32
C TYR A 230 -17.41 -46.53 19.19
N VAL A 231 -17.95 -45.37 19.55
CA VAL A 231 -18.23 -44.30 18.61
C VAL A 231 -17.11 -43.29 18.79
N ILE A 232 -16.45 -42.95 17.69
CA ILE A 232 -15.34 -42.01 17.61
C ILE A 232 -15.63 -41.00 16.52
N ASP A 233 -15.12 -39.79 16.67
CA ASP A 233 -15.10 -38.79 15.61
C ASP A 233 -13.66 -38.39 15.26
N ASP A 234 -13.51 -37.61 14.21
CA ASP A 234 -12.21 -37.13 13.73
C ASP A 234 -11.47 -36.22 14.72
N PHE A 235 -12.17 -35.73 15.75
CA PHE A 235 -11.64 -34.87 16.81
C PHE A 235 -11.14 -35.65 18.04
N SER A 236 -11.58 -36.90 18.16
CA SER A 236 -11.29 -37.76 19.29
C SER A 236 -9.78 -38.04 19.42
N ASP A 237 -9.26 -37.99 20.65
CA ASP A 237 -7.89 -38.44 20.94
C ASP A 237 -7.76 -39.97 20.79
N TYR A 238 -7.34 -40.41 19.59
CA TYR A 238 -7.07 -41.81 19.28
C TYR A 238 -6.02 -42.47 20.20
N THR A 239 -5.16 -41.70 20.86
CA THR A 239 -4.22 -42.26 21.86
C THR A 239 -4.97 -42.73 23.11
N SER A 240 -6.06 -42.04 23.49
CA SER A 240 -6.95 -42.47 24.57
C SER A 240 -7.65 -43.79 24.24
N LEU A 241 -8.10 -43.97 22.99
CA LEU A 241 -8.70 -45.22 22.52
C LEU A 241 -7.68 -46.37 22.55
N THR A 242 -6.49 -46.17 21.98
CA THR A 242 -5.45 -47.21 21.92
C THR A 242 -4.94 -47.63 23.30
N ASN A 243 -4.86 -46.70 24.24
CA ASN A 243 -4.49 -46.99 25.64
C ASN A 243 -5.54 -47.85 26.38
N GLN A 244 -6.78 -47.91 25.89
CA GLN A 244 -7.84 -48.76 26.45
C GLN A 244 -7.80 -50.20 25.91
N PHE A 245 -6.98 -50.48 24.90
CA PHE A 245 -6.87 -51.83 24.33
C PHE A 245 -6.10 -52.77 25.27
N ASP A 246 -6.77 -53.81 25.75
CA ASP A 246 -6.14 -54.90 26.49
C ASP A 246 -5.17 -55.69 25.58
N ASP A 247 -4.12 -56.27 26.19
CA ASP A 247 -3.26 -57.23 25.49
C ASP A 247 -4.08 -58.44 25.04
N HIS A 248 -4.14 -58.68 23.72
CA HIS A 248 -4.86 -59.81 23.16
C HIS A 248 -3.90 -60.92 22.70
N ASP A 249 -4.19 -62.16 23.13
CA ASP A 249 -3.37 -63.35 22.82
C ASP A 249 -3.70 -63.96 21.44
N ASP A 250 -4.83 -63.58 20.81
CA ASP A 250 -5.16 -64.07 19.46
C ASP A 250 -4.34 -63.34 18.40
N GLN A 251 -3.66 -64.15 17.60
CA GLN A 251 -2.74 -63.72 16.57
C GLN A 251 -3.21 -64.19 15.19
N ASP A 252 -4.35 -64.88 15.07
CA ASP A 252 -4.84 -65.45 13.82
C ASP A 252 -5.63 -64.41 13.02
N ALA A 253 -5.07 -63.97 11.89
CA ALA A 253 -5.73 -63.08 10.94
C ALA A 253 -6.17 -63.81 9.65
N SER A 254 -6.12 -65.15 9.62
CA SER A 254 -6.37 -65.93 8.40
C SER A 254 -7.76 -65.73 7.82
N HIS A 255 -8.75 -65.44 8.67
CA HIS A 255 -10.13 -65.20 8.27
C HIS A 255 -10.41 -63.74 7.85
N ILE A 256 -9.66 -62.76 8.36
CA ILE A 256 -9.92 -61.33 8.13
C ILE A 256 -9.07 -60.72 7.01
N LYS A 257 -7.87 -61.26 6.75
CA LYS A 257 -6.89 -60.72 5.79
C LYS A 257 -7.45 -60.44 4.38
N ILE A 258 -8.39 -61.25 3.91
CA ILE A 258 -9.02 -61.06 2.59
C ILE A 258 -10.08 -59.96 2.65
N HIS A 259 -10.85 -59.86 3.74
CA HIS A 259 -11.74 -58.73 3.95
C HIS A 259 -10.96 -57.42 4.04
N THR A 260 -9.85 -57.38 4.78
CA THR A 260 -8.97 -56.19 4.83
C THR A 260 -8.46 -55.81 3.44
N LYS A 261 -7.96 -56.77 2.65
CA LYS A 261 -7.53 -56.52 1.26
C LYS A 261 -8.67 -55.97 0.40
N ASN A 262 -9.82 -56.62 0.42
CA ASN A 262 -10.94 -56.25 -0.44
C ASN A 262 -11.56 -54.92 -0.02
N TYR A 263 -11.59 -54.64 1.29
CA TYR A 263 -12.00 -53.34 1.83
C TYR A 263 -11.05 -52.23 1.40
N LEU A 264 -9.73 -52.43 1.50
CA LEU A 264 -8.77 -51.46 0.98
C LEU A 264 -8.96 -51.21 -0.51
N ALA A 265 -9.26 -52.25 -1.30
CA ALA A 265 -9.55 -52.08 -2.72
C ALA A 265 -10.81 -51.25 -2.97
N LEU A 266 -11.91 -51.53 -2.26
CA LEU A 266 -13.16 -50.76 -2.34
C LEU A 266 -12.95 -49.31 -1.91
N TYR A 267 -12.34 -49.13 -0.75
CA TYR A 267 -12.11 -47.82 -0.14
C TYR A 267 -11.25 -46.95 -1.06
N PHE A 268 -10.12 -47.46 -1.54
CA PHE A 268 -9.25 -46.69 -2.43
C PHE A 268 -9.81 -46.52 -3.85
N ASP A 269 -10.78 -47.32 -4.29
CA ASP A 269 -11.43 -47.14 -5.60
C ASP A 269 -12.45 -45.99 -5.63
N TYR A 270 -13.12 -45.74 -4.50
CA TYR A 270 -14.27 -44.82 -4.45
C TYR A 270 -14.16 -43.71 -3.41
N PHE A 271 -13.33 -43.83 -2.37
CA PHE A 271 -13.26 -42.87 -1.25
C PHE A 271 -11.89 -42.19 -1.11
N TYR A 272 -10.89 -42.66 -1.86
CA TYR A 272 -9.55 -42.07 -1.90
C TYR A 272 -9.43 -41.06 -3.04
N GLY A 273 -9.32 -39.77 -2.69
CA GLY A 273 -9.39 -38.68 -3.67
C GLY A 273 -8.24 -38.67 -4.68
N LEU A 274 -7.11 -39.32 -4.38
CA LEU A 274 -5.95 -39.28 -5.26
C LEU A 274 -5.88 -40.43 -6.28
N LYS A 275 -6.91 -41.28 -6.39
CA LYS A 275 -6.89 -42.40 -7.36
C LYS A 275 -6.68 -41.92 -8.80
N GLU A 276 -7.52 -40.98 -9.25
CA GLU A 276 -7.46 -40.45 -10.62
C GLU A 276 -6.17 -39.63 -10.84
N PHE A 277 -5.76 -38.83 -9.85
CA PHE A 277 -4.49 -38.10 -9.87
C PHE A 277 -3.28 -39.02 -10.05
N LYS A 278 -3.29 -40.20 -9.40
CA LYS A 278 -2.23 -41.22 -9.51
C LYS A 278 -2.36 -42.09 -10.76
N GLU A 279 -3.32 -41.81 -11.64
CA GLU A 279 -3.60 -42.58 -12.85
C GLU A 279 -3.87 -44.08 -12.57
N ILE A 280 -4.58 -44.38 -11.47
CA ILE A 280 -4.89 -45.75 -11.06
C ILE A 280 -6.30 -46.14 -11.55
N ASP A 281 -6.38 -47.09 -12.49
CA ASP A 281 -7.67 -47.61 -12.96
C ASP A 281 -8.50 -48.27 -11.84
N THR A 282 -7.86 -49.14 -11.04
CA THR A 282 -8.48 -49.82 -9.89
C THR A 282 -7.44 -50.38 -8.93
N TYR A 283 -7.70 -50.20 -7.64
CA TYR A 283 -6.91 -50.72 -6.54
C TYR A 283 -7.04 -52.24 -6.35
N ARG A 284 -8.04 -52.87 -6.95
CA ARG A 284 -8.12 -54.35 -6.99
C ARG A 284 -6.87 -54.95 -7.63
N THR A 285 -6.44 -54.41 -8.77
CA THR A 285 -5.24 -54.86 -9.47
C THR A 285 -3.96 -54.41 -8.76
N VAL A 286 -3.95 -53.21 -8.17
CA VAL A 286 -2.80 -52.73 -7.39
C VAL A 286 -2.50 -53.68 -6.22
N LEU A 287 -3.54 -54.09 -5.48
CA LEU A 287 -3.43 -54.96 -4.32
C LEU A 287 -3.06 -56.42 -4.65
N GLU A 288 -3.12 -56.85 -5.91
CA GLU A 288 -2.56 -58.14 -6.35
C GLU A 288 -1.03 -58.22 -6.24
N ASN A 289 -0.35 -57.07 -6.25
CA ASN A 289 1.11 -57.00 -6.07
C ASN A 289 1.56 -57.20 -4.61
N TYR A 290 0.60 -57.26 -3.69
CA TYR A 290 0.82 -57.43 -2.25
C TYR A 290 0.46 -58.85 -1.82
N GLN A 291 1.13 -59.36 -0.79
CA GLN A 291 1.02 -60.76 -0.39
C GLN A 291 -0.01 -61.00 0.73
N PHE A 292 -1.15 -60.32 0.69
CA PHE A 292 -2.18 -60.38 1.74
C PHE A 292 -2.63 -61.83 2.04
N GLU A 293 -2.76 -62.67 1.02
CA GLU A 293 -3.17 -64.08 1.15
C GLU A 293 -2.21 -64.91 2.01
N GLN A 294 -0.97 -64.43 2.21
CA GLN A 294 0.07 -65.11 2.99
C GLN A 294 0.21 -64.54 4.42
N LYS A 295 -0.60 -63.54 4.80
CA LYS A 295 -0.51 -62.85 6.09
C LYS A 295 -1.50 -63.43 7.10
N ASP A 296 -1.16 -64.61 7.61
CA ASP A 296 -2.03 -65.34 8.55
C ASP A 296 -2.00 -64.78 9.99
N THR A 297 -1.22 -63.73 10.27
CA THR A 297 -1.21 -63.07 11.58
C THR A 297 -1.37 -61.56 11.50
N TYR A 298 -2.01 -60.93 12.49
CA TYR A 298 -2.21 -59.47 12.54
C TYR A 298 -0.89 -58.69 12.42
N ALA A 299 0.16 -59.17 13.09
CA ALA A 299 1.51 -58.59 12.97
C ALA A 299 2.06 -58.61 11.53
N THR A 300 1.73 -59.61 10.72
CA THR A 300 2.15 -59.68 9.32
C THR A 300 1.18 -58.97 8.38
N LEU A 301 -0.12 -58.94 8.73
CA LEU A 301 -1.17 -58.24 7.99
C LEU A 301 -0.96 -56.73 8.07
N HIS A 302 -0.85 -56.15 9.26
CA HIS A 302 -0.66 -54.72 9.44
C HIS A 302 0.65 -54.21 8.84
N LYS A 303 1.70 -55.03 8.79
CA LYS A 303 2.93 -54.71 8.03
C LYS A 303 2.70 -54.65 6.53
N GLU A 304 1.82 -55.49 5.98
CA GLU A 304 1.48 -55.44 4.55
C GLU A 304 0.52 -54.28 4.25
N VAL A 305 -0.39 -53.95 5.18
CA VAL A 305 -1.23 -52.72 5.13
C VAL A 305 -0.34 -51.48 5.13
N GLU A 306 0.54 -51.34 6.12
CA GLU A 306 1.49 -50.21 6.21
C GLU A 306 2.37 -50.13 4.96
N ARG A 307 2.85 -51.28 4.45
CA ARG A 307 3.58 -51.33 3.19
C ARG A 307 2.73 -50.80 2.03
N PHE A 308 1.47 -51.19 1.91
CA PHE A 308 0.56 -50.69 0.87
C PHE A 308 0.32 -49.18 0.99
N ILE A 309 0.05 -48.70 2.20
CA ILE A 309 -0.17 -47.29 2.51
C ILE A 309 1.08 -46.44 2.18
N ASN A 310 2.27 -46.85 2.61
CA ASN A 310 3.50 -46.09 2.35
C ASN A 310 3.84 -46.01 0.85
N HIS A 311 3.51 -47.04 0.05
CA HIS A 311 3.71 -46.99 -1.40
C HIS A 311 2.74 -46.05 -2.12
N GLN A 312 1.71 -45.52 -1.44
CA GLN A 312 0.88 -44.47 -2.03
C GLN A 312 1.64 -43.15 -2.15
N GLU A 313 2.77 -42.96 -1.45
CA GLU A 313 3.56 -41.71 -1.48
C GLU A 313 2.66 -40.49 -1.24
N ASP A 314 1.82 -40.58 -0.20
CA ASP A 314 0.84 -39.58 0.19
C ASP A 314 1.04 -39.26 1.68
N LEU A 315 1.28 -37.99 1.99
CA LEU A 315 1.54 -37.51 3.36
C LEU A 315 0.28 -37.43 4.21
N HIS A 316 -0.91 -37.33 3.61
CA HIS A 316 -2.20 -37.38 4.29
C HIS A 316 -2.64 -38.82 4.60
N THR A 317 -1.99 -39.82 4.01
CA THR A 317 -2.38 -41.23 4.19
C THR A 317 -1.41 -41.98 5.09
N SER A 318 -1.90 -42.47 6.23
CA SER A 318 -1.09 -43.23 7.18
C SER A 318 -1.90 -44.20 8.04
N VAL A 319 -1.21 -45.17 8.64
CA VAL A 319 -1.80 -46.05 9.67
C VAL A 319 -1.75 -45.33 11.01
N VAL A 320 -2.92 -44.91 11.51
CA VAL A 320 -3.08 -44.21 12.80
C VAL A 320 -2.90 -45.19 13.96
N SER A 321 -3.52 -46.36 13.84
CA SER A 321 -3.48 -47.41 14.84
C SER A 321 -3.66 -48.76 14.17
N ALA A 322 -2.95 -49.77 14.66
CA ALA A 322 -3.15 -51.14 14.20
C ALA A 322 -4.24 -51.88 15.00
N GLY A 323 -5.02 -51.13 15.78
CA GLY A 323 -6.13 -51.67 16.55
C GLY A 323 -5.73 -52.51 17.75
N TYR A 324 -6.74 -53.05 18.43
CA TYR A 324 -6.53 -53.87 19.62
C TYR A 324 -5.85 -55.22 19.33
N MET A 325 -5.98 -55.73 18.10
CA MET A 325 -5.35 -57.00 17.70
C MET A 325 -3.82 -56.90 17.57
N ASN A 326 -3.27 -55.68 17.54
CA ASN A 326 -1.83 -55.46 17.44
C ASN A 326 -1.42 -54.08 18.00
N LYS A 327 -1.78 -53.82 19.27
CA LYS A 327 -1.56 -52.50 19.89
C LYS A 327 -0.09 -52.05 19.96
N ASP A 328 0.85 -53.00 19.99
CA ASP A 328 2.29 -52.74 20.04
C ASP A 328 2.89 -52.45 18.65
N PHE A 329 2.06 -52.45 17.60
CA PHE A 329 2.50 -52.10 16.27
C PHE A 329 2.93 -50.63 16.23
N SER A 330 4.21 -50.43 15.93
CA SER A 330 4.73 -49.13 15.57
C SER A 330 5.01 -49.17 14.07
N PRO A 331 4.38 -48.28 13.27
CA PRO A 331 4.70 -48.12 11.87
C PRO A 331 6.21 -47.97 11.67
N SER A 332 6.75 -48.69 10.69
CA SER A 332 8.15 -48.61 10.30
C SER A 332 8.51 -47.21 9.78
N GLN A 333 9.68 -46.72 10.18
CA GLN A 333 10.23 -45.43 9.77
C GLN A 333 10.79 -45.43 8.34
N ASN A 334 10.37 -46.34 7.45
CA ASN A 334 10.94 -46.41 6.10
C ASN A 334 10.14 -45.45 5.19
N PRO A 335 10.53 -44.18 5.12
CA PRO A 335 9.68 -43.16 4.55
C PRO A 335 9.73 -43.32 3.03
N GLY A 336 8.59 -43.13 2.38
CA GLY A 336 8.57 -42.87 0.94
C GLY A 336 9.46 -41.67 0.59
N ASP A 337 9.70 -41.46 -0.70
CA ASP A 337 10.47 -40.30 -1.17
C ASP A 337 9.79 -38.98 -0.74
N LYS A 338 8.45 -38.91 -0.78
CA LYS A 338 7.69 -37.71 -0.38
C LYS A 338 7.86 -37.39 1.11
N LEU A 339 7.70 -38.39 1.99
CA LEU A 339 7.91 -38.23 3.44
C LEU A 339 9.37 -37.91 3.78
N SER A 340 10.32 -38.50 3.06
CA SER A 340 11.74 -38.19 3.23
C SER A 340 12.05 -36.73 2.89
N ASN A 341 11.49 -36.21 1.79
CA ASN A 341 11.67 -34.81 1.39
C ASN A 341 11.07 -33.84 2.41
N TYR A 342 9.85 -34.10 2.86
CA TYR A 342 9.20 -33.32 3.91
C TYR A 342 10.03 -33.28 5.19
N ILE A 343 10.47 -34.44 5.70
CA ILE A 343 11.30 -34.53 6.91
C ILE A 343 12.64 -33.80 6.75
N ASN A 344 13.27 -33.88 5.57
CA ASN A 344 14.52 -33.19 5.28
C ASN A 344 14.33 -31.67 5.30
N ALA A 345 13.26 -31.15 4.69
CA ALA A 345 12.93 -29.73 4.72
C ALA A 345 12.61 -29.27 6.15
N TYR A 346 11.82 -30.04 6.89
CA TYR A 346 11.44 -29.74 8.29
C TYR A 346 12.68 -29.62 9.18
N ASN A 347 13.63 -30.54 9.04
CA ASN A 347 14.88 -30.53 9.79
C ASN A 347 15.83 -29.41 9.35
N SER A 348 15.96 -29.17 8.05
CA SER A 348 16.85 -28.13 7.49
C SER A 348 16.41 -26.74 7.92
N ASN A 349 15.11 -26.47 7.93
CA ASN A 349 14.50 -25.22 8.38
C ASN A 349 14.37 -25.10 9.92
N ARG A 350 14.78 -26.14 10.66
CA ARG A 350 14.73 -26.20 12.13
C ARG A 350 13.33 -25.95 12.69
N CYS A 351 12.30 -26.48 12.04
CA CYS A 351 10.90 -26.26 12.41
C CYS A 351 10.58 -26.70 13.84
N TYR A 352 11.31 -27.68 14.39
CA TYR A 352 11.22 -28.08 15.81
C TYR A 352 11.52 -26.96 16.83
N ASN A 353 12.11 -25.84 16.42
CA ASN A 353 12.33 -24.67 17.29
C ASN A 353 11.16 -23.66 17.24
N ARG A 354 10.27 -23.77 16.27
CA ARG A 354 9.13 -22.87 16.07
C ARG A 354 7.92 -23.44 16.82
N THR A 355 7.75 -22.97 18.06
CA THR A 355 6.76 -23.55 19.01
C THR A 355 5.48 -22.74 19.15
N LYS A 356 5.45 -21.52 18.62
CA LYS A 356 4.23 -20.70 18.55
C LYS A 356 3.59 -20.87 17.19
N GLU A 357 2.27 -20.90 17.18
CA GLU A 357 1.47 -20.89 15.96
C GLU A 357 1.71 -19.61 15.16
N VAL A 358 1.50 -18.45 15.78
CA VAL A 358 1.84 -17.14 15.20
C VAL A 358 2.97 -16.50 16.01
N ASP A 359 4.02 -16.04 15.34
CA ASP A 359 5.07 -15.18 15.88
C ASP A 359 5.46 -14.15 14.82
N TYR A 360 6.33 -13.21 15.15
CA TYR A 360 6.83 -12.27 14.14
C TYR A 360 8.21 -11.72 14.49
N ARG A 361 8.88 -11.19 13.46
CA ARG A 361 10.14 -10.48 13.56
C ARG A 361 10.06 -9.19 12.76
N THR A 362 10.63 -8.13 13.31
CA THR A 362 10.69 -6.82 12.66
C THR A 362 12.08 -6.58 12.11
N TYR A 363 12.16 -6.07 10.88
CA TYR A 363 13.37 -5.55 10.25
C TYR A 363 13.15 -4.06 9.95
N ASP A 364 14.14 -3.36 9.42
CA ASP A 364 14.04 -1.90 9.22
C ASP A 364 12.95 -1.53 8.18
N GLU A 365 12.83 -2.30 7.10
CA GLU A 365 11.90 -2.03 5.98
C GLU A 365 10.74 -3.01 5.88
N ALA A 366 10.84 -4.19 6.51
CA ALA A 366 9.85 -5.27 6.36
C ALA A 366 9.45 -5.94 7.68
N PHE A 367 8.23 -6.46 7.70
CA PHE A 367 7.68 -7.26 8.79
C PHE A 367 7.61 -8.73 8.37
N VAL A 368 8.21 -9.63 9.15
CA VAL A 368 8.13 -11.09 8.90
C VAL A 368 7.12 -11.69 9.88
N LEU A 369 5.97 -12.10 9.37
CA LEU A 369 4.93 -12.85 10.07
C LEU A 369 5.21 -14.35 9.94
N GLU A 370 5.51 -15.03 11.04
CA GLU A 370 5.68 -16.49 11.06
C GLU A 370 4.35 -17.17 11.43
N VAL A 371 3.80 -17.97 10.51
CA VAL A 371 2.58 -18.77 10.74
C VAL A 371 2.96 -20.24 10.62
N ASN A 372 3.12 -20.93 11.75
CA ASN A 372 3.66 -22.29 11.84
C ASN A 372 2.60 -23.39 11.99
N ALA A 373 1.32 -23.03 12.14
CA ALA A 373 0.17 -23.93 12.07
C ALA A 373 -1.10 -23.12 11.78
N PHE A 374 -2.16 -23.78 11.33
CA PHE A 374 -3.49 -23.17 11.20
C PHE A 374 -4.47 -23.82 12.17
N SER A 375 -5.03 -23.05 13.09
CA SER A 375 -6.04 -23.51 14.05
C SER A 375 -7.22 -22.55 14.10
N LEU A 376 -8.29 -22.93 14.79
CA LEU A 376 -9.40 -22.01 15.04
C LEU A 376 -8.96 -20.78 15.86
N GLU A 377 -7.84 -20.83 16.58
CA GLU A 377 -7.32 -19.68 17.32
C GLU A 377 -6.53 -18.69 16.45
N THR A 378 -6.15 -19.07 15.21
CA THR A 378 -5.28 -18.25 14.34
C THR A 378 -5.78 -16.83 14.18
N ARG A 379 -7.10 -16.63 13.99
CA ARG A 379 -7.72 -15.30 13.86
C ARG A 379 -7.34 -14.37 15.02
N GLU A 380 -7.48 -14.83 16.26
CA GLU A 380 -7.14 -14.04 17.45
C GLU A 380 -5.64 -13.85 17.63
N LEU A 381 -4.84 -14.82 17.16
CA LEU A 381 -3.38 -14.75 17.20
C LEU A 381 -2.80 -13.80 16.14
N LEU A 382 -3.47 -13.64 14.99
CA LEU A 382 -3.08 -12.72 13.92
C LEU A 382 -3.28 -11.26 14.32
N LYS A 383 -4.39 -10.91 14.99
CA LYS A 383 -4.71 -9.53 15.38
C LYS A 383 -3.53 -8.72 15.95
N PRO A 384 -2.84 -9.16 17.03
CA PRO A 384 -1.72 -8.40 17.58
C PRO A 384 -0.48 -8.37 16.66
N ALA A 385 -0.28 -9.38 15.81
CA ALA A 385 0.83 -9.40 14.86
C ALA A 385 0.57 -8.44 13.69
N MET A 386 -0.66 -8.42 13.16
CA MET A 386 -1.07 -7.51 12.10
C MET A 386 -1.12 -6.05 12.57
N GLU A 387 -1.60 -5.78 13.79
CA GLU A 387 -1.48 -4.44 14.40
C GLU A 387 -0.02 -3.94 14.40
N ALA A 388 0.95 -4.81 14.69
CA ALA A 388 2.37 -4.45 14.63
C ALA A 388 2.87 -4.27 13.19
N ALA A 389 2.37 -5.08 12.24
CA ALA A 389 2.71 -5.02 10.82
C ALA A 389 2.24 -3.72 10.13
N SER A 390 1.21 -3.04 10.65
CA SER A 390 0.65 -1.80 10.06
C SER A 390 1.68 -0.69 9.75
N ASN A 391 2.79 -0.64 10.51
CA ASN A 391 3.86 0.34 10.34
C ASN A 391 4.87 0.00 9.23
N TYR A 392 4.71 -1.14 8.55
CA TYR A 392 5.60 -1.63 7.50
C TYR A 392 4.87 -1.67 6.16
N ASN A 393 5.59 -1.45 5.05
CA ASN A 393 5.03 -1.55 3.70
C ASN A 393 5.16 -2.96 3.14
N ASP A 394 6.26 -3.65 3.47
CA ASP A 394 6.53 -5.02 3.02
C ASP A 394 6.25 -6.03 4.15
N ILE A 395 5.35 -6.96 3.89
CA ILE A 395 4.95 -8.02 4.82
C ILE A 395 5.32 -9.37 4.21
N ILE A 396 6.19 -10.10 4.90
CA ILE A 396 6.60 -11.45 4.54
C ILE A 396 5.86 -12.45 5.43
N ILE A 397 5.05 -13.30 4.83
CA ILE A 397 4.34 -14.39 5.49
C ILE A 397 5.18 -15.66 5.36
N ASP A 398 5.87 -16.03 6.45
CA ASP A 398 6.65 -17.25 6.56
C ASP A 398 5.77 -18.42 7.02
N VAL A 399 5.39 -19.26 6.05
CA VAL A 399 4.71 -20.55 6.25
C VAL A 399 5.67 -21.73 6.03
N SER A 400 6.98 -21.49 6.13
CA SER A 400 8.02 -22.46 5.75
C SER A 400 8.01 -23.72 6.60
N CYS A 401 7.45 -23.64 7.80
CA CYS A 401 7.38 -24.72 8.77
C CYS A 401 5.93 -25.12 9.12
N ASN A 402 4.97 -24.71 8.29
CA ASN A 402 3.56 -24.90 8.53
C ASN A 402 3.06 -26.23 7.92
N PRO A 403 2.66 -27.21 8.73
CA PRO A 403 2.13 -28.49 8.24
C PRO A 403 0.65 -28.40 7.80
N GLY A 404 0.06 -27.20 7.84
CA GLY A 404 -1.35 -26.94 7.55
C GLY A 404 -2.21 -26.89 8.82
N GLY A 405 -3.49 -27.25 8.66
CA GLY A 405 -4.48 -27.20 9.72
C GLY A 405 -5.85 -26.78 9.21
N ASN A 406 -6.53 -25.87 9.91
CA ASN A 406 -7.89 -25.47 9.56
C ASN A 406 -7.93 -24.48 8.37
N ILE A 407 -8.81 -24.72 7.39
CA ILE A 407 -8.95 -23.88 6.19
C ILE A 407 -9.57 -22.51 6.51
N VAL A 408 -10.47 -22.40 7.51
CA VAL A 408 -11.03 -21.09 7.92
C VAL A 408 -9.89 -20.13 8.27
N ALA A 409 -8.88 -20.60 9.00
CA ALA A 409 -7.72 -19.80 9.36
C ALA A 409 -6.85 -19.37 8.16
N VAL A 410 -6.85 -20.14 7.07
CA VAL A 410 -6.20 -19.76 5.81
C VAL A 410 -6.91 -18.54 5.22
N PHE A 411 -8.24 -18.57 5.14
CA PHE A 411 -9.05 -17.47 4.61
C PHE A 411 -8.99 -16.23 5.50
N GLU A 412 -8.95 -16.39 6.83
CA GLU A 412 -8.74 -15.28 7.76
C GLU A 412 -7.39 -14.58 7.52
N LEU A 413 -6.32 -15.33 7.20
CA LEU A 413 -5.02 -14.75 6.84
C LEU A 413 -5.06 -14.07 5.45
N LEU A 414 -5.64 -14.74 4.46
CA LEU A 414 -5.77 -14.22 3.09
C LEU A 414 -6.60 -12.93 3.05
N SER A 415 -7.57 -12.77 3.95
CA SER A 415 -8.42 -11.58 4.01
C SER A 415 -7.66 -10.29 4.28
N TYR A 416 -6.43 -10.35 4.80
CA TYR A 416 -5.56 -9.18 4.95
C TYR A 416 -4.86 -8.78 3.64
N MET A 417 -4.89 -9.62 2.61
CA MET A 417 -4.08 -9.46 1.40
C MET A 417 -4.88 -8.86 0.22
N THR A 418 -6.21 -8.84 0.30
CA THR A 418 -7.08 -8.40 -0.81
C THR A 418 -8.49 -8.01 -0.33
N ASP A 419 -9.14 -7.13 -1.09
CA ASP A 419 -10.56 -6.79 -0.99
C ASP A 419 -11.43 -7.52 -2.04
N GLU A 420 -10.81 -8.27 -2.95
CA GLU A 420 -11.49 -9.16 -3.88
C GLU A 420 -11.94 -10.47 -3.20
N GLU A 421 -12.96 -11.12 -3.76
CA GLU A 421 -13.45 -12.39 -3.24
C GLU A 421 -12.40 -13.50 -3.30
N LEU A 422 -12.22 -14.22 -2.19
CA LEU A 422 -11.30 -15.35 -2.11
C LEU A 422 -11.95 -16.61 -2.66
N GLN A 423 -11.26 -17.30 -3.55
CA GLN A 423 -11.76 -18.49 -4.23
C GLN A 423 -11.27 -19.79 -3.57
N LEU A 424 -12.20 -20.71 -3.29
CA LEU A 424 -11.91 -22.10 -2.89
C LEU A 424 -12.46 -23.06 -3.94
N SER A 425 -11.60 -23.80 -4.65
CA SER A 425 -12.03 -24.80 -5.63
C SER A 425 -11.67 -26.21 -5.21
N TYR A 426 -12.63 -27.12 -5.33
CA TYR A 426 -12.43 -28.55 -5.08
C TYR A 426 -13.25 -29.43 -6.02
N ILE A 427 -12.78 -30.66 -6.20
CA ILE A 427 -13.40 -31.70 -7.01
C ILE A 427 -13.69 -32.92 -6.12
N ASN A 428 -14.79 -33.62 -6.42
CA ASN A 428 -15.00 -35.01 -6.06
C ASN A 428 -14.49 -35.94 -7.18
N PRO A 429 -13.29 -36.55 -7.04
CA PRO A 429 -12.68 -37.34 -8.11
C PRO A 429 -13.46 -38.61 -8.46
N ALA A 430 -14.33 -39.09 -7.57
CA ALA A 430 -15.15 -40.28 -7.82
C ALA A 430 -16.30 -40.01 -8.80
N THR A 431 -16.80 -38.77 -8.87
CA THR A 431 -17.92 -38.36 -9.75
C THR A 431 -17.50 -37.36 -10.83
N GLY A 432 -16.39 -36.64 -10.63
CA GLY A 432 -15.97 -35.51 -11.46
C GLY A 432 -16.65 -34.19 -11.10
N GLY A 433 -17.55 -34.17 -10.10
CA GLY A 433 -18.25 -32.97 -9.67
C GLY A 433 -17.29 -31.93 -9.11
N LYS A 434 -17.41 -30.68 -9.57
CA LYS A 434 -16.54 -29.57 -9.14
C LYS A 434 -17.35 -28.47 -8.49
N VAL A 435 -16.81 -27.93 -7.40
CA VAL A 435 -17.37 -26.79 -6.69
C VAL A 435 -16.29 -25.73 -6.55
N THR A 436 -16.68 -24.49 -6.81
CA THR A 436 -15.90 -23.30 -6.55
C THR A 436 -16.72 -22.40 -5.65
N GLU A 437 -16.19 -22.06 -4.49
CA GLU A 437 -16.81 -21.17 -3.51
C GLU A 437 -16.08 -19.83 -3.49
N PHE A 438 -16.82 -18.75 -3.29
CA PHE A 438 -16.31 -17.38 -3.22
C PHE A 438 -16.64 -16.79 -1.84
N TYR A 439 -15.63 -16.20 -1.21
CA TYR A 439 -15.72 -15.65 0.14
C TYR A 439 -15.39 -14.16 0.13
N GLU A 440 -16.26 -13.35 0.73
CA GLU A 440 -16.01 -11.93 0.99
C GLU A 440 -14.84 -11.80 1.96
N THR A 441 -13.96 -10.82 1.71
CA THR A 441 -12.91 -10.45 2.63
C THR A 441 -13.42 -9.44 3.65
N THR A 442 -12.87 -9.49 4.85
CA THR A 442 -13.36 -8.72 5.99
C THR A 442 -12.33 -7.72 6.52
N ASN A 443 -11.18 -7.56 5.86
CA ASN A 443 -10.09 -6.72 6.33
C ASN A 443 -9.40 -5.92 5.23
N ASN A 444 -9.69 -4.61 5.18
CA ASN A 444 -9.18 -3.73 4.13
C ASN A 444 -8.00 -2.86 4.61
N ASP A 445 -7.46 -3.09 5.82
CA ASP A 445 -6.46 -2.22 6.43
C ASP A 445 -5.05 -2.36 5.83
N PHE A 446 -4.83 -3.38 4.97
CA PHE A 446 -3.52 -3.77 4.46
C PHE A 446 -3.45 -3.84 2.92
N LEU A 447 -4.46 -3.33 2.21
CA LEU A 447 -4.52 -3.38 0.74
C LEU A 447 -3.40 -2.59 0.04
N ASN A 448 -2.80 -1.62 0.72
CA ASN A 448 -1.68 -0.82 0.21
C ASN A 448 -0.30 -1.42 0.54
N LYS A 449 -0.22 -2.68 0.97
CA LYS A 449 0.99 -3.36 1.41
C LYS A 449 1.48 -4.37 0.38
N ASN A 450 2.78 -4.58 0.33
CA ASN A 450 3.41 -5.61 -0.51
C ASN A 450 3.51 -6.93 0.28
N PHE A 451 2.97 -8.01 -0.26
CA PHE A 451 3.03 -9.32 0.36
C PHE A 451 4.01 -10.27 -0.34
N TYR A 452 4.80 -10.96 0.49
CA TYR A 452 5.70 -12.03 0.05
C TYR A 452 5.41 -13.28 0.89
N VAL A 453 5.46 -14.46 0.30
CA VAL A 453 5.22 -15.71 1.01
C VAL A 453 6.45 -16.60 0.93
N TYR A 454 6.96 -17.03 2.09
CA TYR A 454 8.08 -17.95 2.16
C TYR A 454 7.58 -19.37 2.41
N THR A 455 7.81 -20.27 1.44
CA THR A 455 7.48 -21.70 1.52
C THR A 455 8.73 -22.57 1.49
N THR A 456 8.63 -23.78 2.03
CA THR A 456 9.67 -24.82 1.82
C THR A 456 9.03 -26.17 1.58
N GLY A 457 9.84 -27.22 1.38
CA GLY A 457 9.35 -28.59 1.39
C GLY A 457 8.66 -29.03 2.69
N ALA A 458 8.67 -28.23 3.77
CA ALA A 458 7.88 -28.49 4.98
C ALA A 458 6.54 -27.76 5.03
N THR A 459 6.23 -26.92 4.04
CA THR A 459 4.90 -26.32 3.84
C THR A 459 3.97 -27.40 3.26
N PHE A 460 2.83 -27.68 3.91
CA PHE A 460 1.97 -28.82 3.56
C PHE A 460 0.48 -28.56 3.88
N SER A 461 -0.44 -29.32 3.27
CA SER A 461 -1.89 -29.34 3.58
C SER A 461 -2.55 -27.94 3.45
N ALA A 462 -3.26 -27.44 4.46
CA ALA A 462 -3.87 -26.10 4.38
C ALA A 462 -2.86 -24.97 4.09
N ALA A 463 -1.59 -25.11 4.46
CA ALA A 463 -0.56 -24.14 4.07
C ALA A 463 -0.15 -24.24 2.59
N ASN A 464 -0.30 -25.42 1.99
CA ASN A 464 -0.20 -25.61 0.54
C ASN A 464 -1.39 -24.96 -0.18
N LEU A 465 -2.61 -25.08 0.38
CA LEU A 465 -3.79 -24.37 -0.12
C LEU A 465 -3.59 -22.84 -0.04
N PHE A 466 -3.10 -22.31 1.08
CA PHE A 466 -2.73 -20.90 1.22
C PHE A 466 -1.78 -20.45 0.09
N ALA A 467 -0.69 -21.21 -0.14
CA ALA A 467 0.24 -20.91 -1.22
C ALA A 467 -0.42 -21.00 -2.61
N SER A 468 -1.37 -21.92 -2.82
CA SER A 468 -2.11 -22.02 -4.09
C SER A 468 -2.95 -20.78 -4.32
N ILE A 469 -3.75 -20.36 -3.33
CA ILE A 469 -4.64 -19.20 -3.47
C ILE A 469 -3.83 -17.91 -3.66
N VAL A 470 -2.74 -17.73 -2.90
CA VAL A 470 -1.82 -16.59 -3.10
C VAL A 470 -1.28 -16.56 -4.52
N LYS A 471 -0.99 -17.72 -5.11
CA LYS A 471 -0.48 -17.81 -6.48
C LYS A 471 -1.56 -17.56 -7.52
N ASP A 472 -2.70 -18.24 -7.38
CA ASP A 472 -3.82 -18.22 -8.30
C ASP A 472 -4.47 -16.83 -8.37
N GLN A 473 -4.61 -16.15 -7.22
CA GLN A 473 -5.17 -14.79 -7.16
C GLN A 473 -4.09 -13.70 -7.13
N GLU A 474 -2.84 -14.04 -7.44
CA GLU A 474 -1.70 -13.11 -7.56
C GLU A 474 -1.41 -12.24 -6.31
N LEU A 475 -1.89 -12.63 -5.14
CA LEU A 475 -1.91 -11.85 -3.89
C LEU A 475 -0.53 -11.50 -3.32
N GLY A 476 0.52 -12.17 -3.77
CA GLY A 476 1.89 -11.94 -3.31
C GLY A 476 2.93 -12.66 -4.15
N LEU A 477 4.22 -12.42 -3.89
CA LEU A 477 5.31 -13.21 -4.48
C LEU A 477 5.69 -14.37 -3.57
N ILE A 478 5.69 -15.60 -4.10
CA ILE A 478 6.07 -16.80 -3.35
C ILE A 478 7.55 -17.12 -3.62
N PHE A 479 8.36 -17.23 -2.58
CA PHE A 479 9.78 -17.59 -2.69
C PHE A 479 10.16 -18.74 -1.76
N GLY A 480 11.28 -19.40 -2.05
CA GLY A 480 11.81 -20.50 -1.23
C GLY A 480 11.92 -21.81 -1.99
N GLU A 481 11.32 -22.87 -1.43
CA GLU A 481 11.25 -24.19 -2.07
C GLU A 481 9.80 -24.55 -2.32
N LYS A 482 9.57 -25.40 -3.34
CA LYS A 482 8.26 -26.01 -3.60
C LYS A 482 7.70 -26.63 -2.32
N SER A 483 6.42 -26.39 -2.03
CA SER A 483 5.73 -27.05 -0.92
C SER A 483 5.63 -28.57 -1.13
N SER A 484 5.35 -29.33 -0.07
CA SER A 484 5.14 -30.78 -0.15
C SER A 484 3.76 -31.19 -0.67
N GLY A 485 2.90 -30.23 -0.99
CA GLY A 485 1.54 -30.50 -1.48
C GLY A 485 0.55 -30.83 -0.38
N GLY A 486 -0.30 -31.82 -0.63
CA GLY A 486 -1.49 -32.10 0.17
C GLY A 486 -2.69 -31.33 -0.38
N ALA A 487 -3.50 -32.00 -1.18
CA ALA A 487 -4.69 -31.42 -1.80
C ALA A 487 -6.00 -31.82 -1.11
N SER A 488 -6.02 -32.93 -0.37
CA SER A 488 -7.30 -33.47 0.10
C SER A 488 -7.57 -33.18 1.56
N ALA A 489 -8.84 -32.99 1.92
CA ALA A 489 -9.24 -33.13 3.32
C ALA A 489 -8.96 -34.56 3.79
N ILE A 490 -8.54 -34.73 5.04
CA ILE A 490 -8.33 -36.05 5.62
C ILE A 490 -9.65 -36.67 6.07
N THR A 491 -9.75 -37.98 6.00
CA THR A 491 -10.84 -38.74 6.62
C THR A 491 -10.28 -40.03 7.21
N TYR A 492 -10.96 -40.52 8.25
CA TYR A 492 -10.58 -41.73 8.96
C TYR A 492 -11.47 -42.90 8.54
N THR A 493 -10.89 -44.10 8.50
CA THR A 493 -11.68 -45.31 8.37
C THR A 493 -11.15 -46.44 9.24
N VAL A 494 -12.08 -47.27 9.71
CA VAL A 494 -11.82 -48.51 10.45
C VAL A 494 -11.82 -49.68 9.46
N LEU A 495 -10.67 -50.33 9.33
CA LEU A 495 -10.50 -51.53 8.51
C LEU A 495 -11.19 -52.75 9.18
N PRO A 496 -11.54 -53.80 8.41
CA PRO A 496 -12.17 -55.01 8.96
C PRO A 496 -11.40 -55.70 10.09
N ASP A 497 -10.07 -55.58 10.10
CA ASP A 497 -9.16 -56.09 11.12
C ASP A 497 -9.03 -55.17 12.36
N GLY A 498 -9.76 -54.06 12.39
CA GLY A 498 -9.73 -53.07 13.46
C GLY A 498 -8.51 -52.15 13.40
N ALA A 499 -7.74 -52.14 12.32
CA ALA A 499 -6.76 -51.08 12.10
C ALA A 499 -7.50 -49.78 11.71
N LEU A 500 -6.98 -48.64 12.14
CA LEU A 500 -7.47 -47.32 11.74
C LEU A 500 -6.45 -46.68 10.81
N ILE A 501 -6.92 -46.21 9.67
CA ILE A 501 -6.13 -45.43 8.73
C ILE A 501 -6.75 -44.05 8.57
N VAL A 502 -5.89 -43.06 8.32
CA VAL A 502 -6.27 -41.75 7.82
C VAL A 502 -5.87 -41.70 6.34
N SER A 503 -6.66 -41.05 5.50
CA SER A 503 -6.34 -40.89 4.08
C SER A 503 -6.92 -39.63 3.46
N SER A 504 -6.41 -39.30 2.27
CA SER A 504 -6.96 -38.28 1.38
C SER A 504 -8.38 -38.63 0.94
N SER A 505 -9.36 -37.83 1.37
CA SER A 505 -10.77 -37.99 0.99
C SER A 505 -11.06 -37.50 -0.42
N ASN A 506 -12.29 -37.70 -0.89
CA ASN A 506 -12.78 -37.14 -2.16
C ASN A 506 -13.06 -35.63 -2.12
N LEU A 507 -12.74 -34.91 -1.05
CA LEU A 507 -12.70 -33.45 -1.11
C LEU A 507 -11.27 -33.06 -1.46
N THR A 508 -11.00 -32.95 -2.75
CA THR A 508 -9.66 -32.70 -3.29
C THR A 508 -9.59 -31.28 -3.88
N MET A 509 -8.75 -30.44 -3.30
CA MET A 509 -8.51 -29.06 -3.73
C MET A 509 -7.81 -29.01 -5.08
N VAL A 510 -8.21 -28.04 -5.89
CA VAL A 510 -7.62 -27.74 -7.20
C VAL A 510 -7.25 -26.26 -7.27
N ASN A 511 -6.25 -25.95 -8.10
CA ASN A 511 -5.93 -24.56 -8.42
C ASN A 511 -6.93 -23.97 -9.42
N GLU A 512 -6.76 -22.69 -9.78
CA GLU A 512 -7.61 -22.01 -10.77
C GLU A 512 -7.62 -22.71 -12.14
N SER A 513 -6.54 -23.39 -12.51
CA SER A 513 -6.44 -24.21 -13.73
C SER A 513 -7.10 -25.59 -13.61
N GLU A 514 -7.82 -25.85 -12.52
CA GLU A 514 -8.48 -27.12 -12.18
C GLU A 514 -7.51 -28.30 -11.98
N GLU A 515 -6.24 -28.03 -11.72
CA GLU A 515 -5.23 -29.05 -11.46
C GLU A 515 -5.18 -29.36 -9.96
N VAL A 516 -5.12 -30.64 -9.61
CA VAL A 516 -5.00 -31.10 -8.22
C VAL A 516 -3.66 -30.67 -7.62
N ILE A 517 -3.70 -29.95 -6.50
CA ILE A 517 -2.51 -29.33 -5.88
C ILE A 517 -1.65 -30.30 -5.03
N GLU A 518 -1.80 -31.61 -5.24
CA GLU A 518 -1.25 -32.66 -4.38
C GLU A 518 0.28 -32.73 -4.42
N ASP A 519 0.89 -32.33 -5.53
CA ASP A 519 2.35 -32.36 -5.72
C ASP A 519 3.07 -31.10 -5.23
N GLY A 520 2.34 -30.13 -4.69
CA GLY A 520 2.88 -28.88 -4.17
C GLY A 520 2.86 -27.73 -5.17
N ILE A 521 2.92 -26.53 -4.62
CA ILE A 521 2.93 -25.27 -5.34
C ILE A 521 4.38 -24.87 -5.60
N GLU A 522 4.72 -24.68 -6.88
CA GLU A 522 6.01 -24.15 -7.29
C GLU A 522 6.13 -22.69 -6.86
N VAL A 523 7.31 -22.31 -6.39
CA VAL A 523 7.61 -20.93 -6.01
C VAL A 523 7.91 -20.08 -7.24
N ASP A 524 7.70 -18.77 -7.12
CA ASP A 524 8.04 -17.78 -8.14
C ASP A 524 9.54 -17.52 -8.17
N LEU A 525 10.16 -17.43 -6.98
CA LEU A 525 11.60 -17.26 -6.81
C LEU A 525 12.20 -18.38 -5.94
N ARG A 526 12.96 -19.27 -6.59
CA ARG A 526 13.64 -20.35 -5.85
C ARG A 526 14.74 -19.79 -4.95
N ASN A 527 14.76 -20.25 -3.69
CA ASN A 527 15.74 -19.85 -2.70
C ASN A 527 15.97 -20.98 -1.67
N ASP A 528 17.19 -21.49 -1.60
CA ASP A 528 17.53 -22.59 -0.69
C ASP A 528 17.85 -22.05 0.74
N TYR A 529 17.40 -22.75 1.79
CA TYR A 529 17.72 -22.43 3.19
C TYR A 529 19.06 -23.07 3.66
N PRO A 530 19.85 -22.46 4.57
CA PRO A 530 19.66 -21.18 5.26
C PRO A 530 20.15 -19.98 4.46
N PHE A 531 19.41 -18.87 4.58
CA PHE A 531 19.81 -17.56 4.09
C PHE A 531 19.75 -16.50 5.20
N ASN A 532 20.37 -15.36 4.95
CA ASN A 532 20.29 -14.20 5.84
C ASN A 532 18.99 -13.42 5.54
N TRP A 533 18.09 -13.34 6.52
CA TRP A 533 16.82 -12.63 6.37
C TRP A 533 16.98 -11.16 5.98
N HIS A 534 18.01 -10.46 6.48
CA HIS A 534 18.21 -9.06 6.16
C HIS A 534 18.59 -8.85 4.69
N GLU A 535 19.52 -9.66 4.17
CA GLU A 535 19.90 -9.65 2.75
C GLU A 535 18.70 -10.04 1.88
N LYS A 536 17.93 -11.06 2.28
CA LYS A 536 16.79 -11.52 1.49
C LYS A 536 15.65 -10.50 1.45
N ILE A 537 15.40 -9.79 2.56
CA ILE A 537 14.44 -8.69 2.59
C ILE A 537 14.84 -7.61 1.60
N LEU A 538 16.12 -7.18 1.63
CA LEU A 538 16.64 -6.20 0.66
C LEU A 538 16.50 -6.70 -0.79
N ASP A 539 16.76 -7.98 -1.08
CA ASP A 539 16.57 -8.53 -2.43
C ASP A 539 15.10 -8.49 -2.86
N LEU A 540 14.17 -8.82 -1.95
CA LEU A 540 12.73 -8.86 -2.22
C LEU A 540 12.12 -7.46 -2.37
N THR A 541 12.49 -6.51 -1.52
CA THR A 541 12.01 -5.13 -1.61
C THR A 541 12.58 -4.40 -2.83
N ASN A 542 13.80 -4.75 -3.26
CA ASN A 542 14.39 -4.23 -4.49
C ASN A 542 13.87 -4.89 -5.78
N LEU A 543 13.21 -6.06 -5.70
CA LEU A 543 12.58 -6.73 -6.86
C LEU A 543 11.44 -5.89 -7.48
N PHE A 544 10.85 -5.00 -6.69
CA PHE A 544 9.69 -4.19 -7.07
C PHE A 544 9.94 -2.68 -7.01
N SER A 545 11.09 -2.21 -6.52
CA SER A 545 11.46 -0.79 -6.53
C SER A 545 11.85 -0.27 -7.93
N ASP A 546 12.05 -1.17 -8.89
CA ASP A 546 12.26 -0.90 -10.31
C ASP A 546 10.95 -0.99 -11.14
N SER A 547 9.78 -1.00 -10.49
CA SER A 547 8.52 -0.81 -11.22
C SER A 547 8.57 0.51 -11.98
N SER A 548 8.16 0.47 -13.24
CA SER A 548 8.25 1.61 -14.15
C SER A 548 7.62 2.85 -13.52
N ASP A 549 8.43 3.85 -13.18
CA ASP A 549 7.96 5.19 -12.81
C ASP A 549 7.06 5.71 -13.95
N VAL A 550 5.74 5.57 -13.81
CA VAL A 550 4.79 6.10 -14.77
C VAL A 550 4.36 7.47 -14.27
N MET A 551 4.89 8.52 -14.90
CA MET A 551 4.34 9.85 -14.69
C MET A 551 3.02 9.95 -15.42
N VAL A 552 1.99 10.32 -14.67
CA VAL A 552 0.67 10.56 -15.22
C VAL A 552 0.44 12.07 -15.23
N ASP A 553 0.55 12.66 -16.42
CA ASP A 553 0.24 14.08 -16.63
C ASP A 553 -1.23 14.23 -17.06
N GLN A 554 -2.04 14.83 -16.19
CA GLN A 554 -3.44 15.11 -16.51
C GLN A 554 -3.60 16.37 -17.39
N ALA A 555 -4.48 16.27 -18.37
CA ALA A 555 -4.91 17.39 -19.19
C ALA A 555 -6.44 17.43 -19.32
N TYR A 556 -7.02 18.59 -19.04
CA TYR A 556 -8.46 18.80 -19.10
C TYR A 556 -8.91 19.35 -20.46
N SER A 557 -9.99 18.79 -21.00
CA SER A 557 -10.71 19.33 -22.17
C SER A 557 -12.22 19.35 -21.92
N SER A 558 -13.00 20.05 -22.76
CA SER A 558 -14.44 20.19 -22.57
C SER A 558 -15.25 18.89 -22.65
N ASP A 559 -14.70 17.85 -23.26
CA ASP A 559 -15.41 16.60 -23.58
C ASP A 559 -14.74 15.33 -22.99
N PHE A 560 -13.51 15.43 -22.47
CA PHE A 560 -12.71 14.31 -21.97
C PHE A 560 -11.72 14.75 -20.89
N ILE A 561 -11.47 13.87 -19.92
CA ILE A 561 -10.27 13.92 -19.07
C ILE A 561 -9.22 13.08 -19.78
N THR A 562 -8.09 13.70 -20.12
CA THR A 562 -7.02 13.06 -20.86
C THR A 562 -5.85 12.80 -19.91
N TYR A 563 -5.51 11.52 -19.75
CA TYR A 563 -4.34 11.07 -19.02
C TYR A 563 -3.22 10.81 -20.01
N ASN A 564 -2.09 11.50 -19.84
CA ASN A 564 -0.87 11.23 -20.59
C ASN A 564 0.05 10.38 -19.72
N PHE A 565 0.33 9.17 -20.19
CA PHE A 565 1.19 8.24 -19.48
C PHE A 565 2.61 8.34 -20.05
N ASN A 566 3.54 8.76 -19.21
CA ASN A 566 4.96 8.83 -19.53
C ASN A 566 5.71 7.82 -18.67
N ILE A 567 6.10 6.70 -19.28
CA ILE A 567 7.02 5.75 -18.65
C ILE A 567 8.41 6.39 -18.60
N ILE A 568 8.92 6.62 -17.39
CA ILE A 568 10.27 7.15 -17.17
C ILE A 568 11.31 6.02 -17.24
N ASN A 569 11.02 4.86 -16.65
CA ASN A 569 11.90 3.68 -16.66
C ASN A 569 11.16 2.46 -17.20
N ASN A 570 11.80 1.73 -18.10
CA ASN A 570 11.26 0.50 -18.68
C ASN A 570 12.32 -0.59 -18.45
N SER A 571 12.12 -1.46 -17.47
CA SER A 571 13.03 -2.60 -17.28
C SER A 571 12.85 -3.60 -18.44
N GLU A 572 13.92 -4.26 -18.87
CA GLU A 572 13.86 -5.30 -19.92
C GLU A 572 13.11 -6.57 -19.47
N GLU A 573 12.79 -6.69 -18.17
CA GLU A 573 12.12 -7.87 -17.59
C GLU A 573 10.59 -7.81 -17.65
N PHE A 574 10.00 -6.63 -17.90
CA PHE A 574 8.56 -6.47 -18.07
C PHE A 574 8.13 -6.80 -19.51
N THR A 575 7.35 -7.88 -19.67
CA THR A 575 6.69 -8.22 -20.93
C THR A 575 5.17 -8.05 -20.81
N ASN A 576 4.48 -7.75 -21.92
CA ASN A 576 3.02 -7.56 -21.98
C ASN A 576 2.44 -6.40 -21.13
N HIS A 577 3.00 -5.20 -21.27
CA HIS A 577 2.47 -3.96 -20.66
C HIS A 577 1.02 -3.63 -21.09
N GLN A 578 0.05 -4.14 -20.35
CA GLN A 578 -1.31 -3.61 -20.33
C GLN A 578 -1.44 -2.67 -19.14
N PHE A 579 -2.29 -1.67 -19.27
CA PHE A 579 -2.63 -0.78 -18.18
C PHE A 579 -4.14 -0.79 -18.04
N LYS A 580 -4.60 -0.67 -16.80
CA LYS A 580 -6.01 -0.63 -16.45
C LYS A 580 -6.32 0.73 -15.87
N VAL A 581 -7.34 1.42 -16.38
CA VAL A 581 -7.90 2.61 -15.73
C VAL A 581 -9.24 2.23 -15.12
N SER A 582 -9.34 2.34 -13.81
CA SER A 582 -10.57 2.19 -13.04
C SER A 582 -11.02 3.55 -12.52
N VAL A 583 -12.33 3.81 -12.53
CA VAL A 583 -12.93 4.99 -11.91
C VAL A 583 -14.01 4.51 -10.94
N TYR A 584 -13.90 4.93 -9.69
CA TYR A 584 -14.80 4.58 -8.60
C TYR A 584 -15.61 5.81 -8.18
N ASP A 585 -16.83 5.60 -7.70
CA ASP A 585 -17.57 6.60 -6.92
C ASP A 585 -16.92 6.71 -5.53
N SER A 586 -16.29 7.82 -5.19
CA SER A 586 -15.59 7.99 -3.91
C SER A 586 -16.53 8.01 -2.70
N SER A 587 -17.86 8.08 -2.92
CA SER A 587 -18.85 8.05 -1.85
C SER A 587 -19.43 6.65 -1.58
N THR A 588 -19.34 5.74 -2.55
CA THR A 588 -19.86 4.37 -2.44
C THR A 588 -18.84 3.27 -2.72
N ASP A 589 -17.61 3.62 -3.12
CA ASP A 589 -16.56 2.73 -3.66
C ASP A 589 -17.04 1.86 -4.84
N GLU A 590 -18.12 2.26 -5.52
CA GLU A 590 -18.67 1.50 -6.64
C GLU A 590 -17.86 1.76 -7.92
N LEU A 591 -17.42 0.71 -8.61
CA LEU A 591 -16.71 0.81 -9.88
C LEU A 591 -17.65 1.34 -10.97
N ILE A 592 -17.40 2.55 -11.46
CA ILE A 592 -18.21 3.24 -12.47
C ILE A 592 -17.69 2.96 -13.87
N TYR A 593 -16.37 2.91 -14.03
CA TYR A 593 -15.72 2.75 -15.31
C TYR A 593 -14.46 1.91 -15.16
N ASP A 594 -14.26 0.99 -16.10
CA ASP A 594 -13.06 0.15 -16.16
C ASP A 594 -12.69 -0.08 -17.62
N SER A 595 -11.41 0.08 -17.95
CA SER A 595 -10.88 -0.22 -19.27
C SER A 595 -9.40 -0.58 -19.26
N LEU A 596 -9.09 -1.61 -20.04
CA LEU A 596 -7.72 -1.98 -20.41
C LEU A 596 -7.23 -1.14 -21.60
N PHE A 597 -5.96 -0.76 -21.59
CA PHE A 597 -5.26 -0.14 -22.70
C PHE A 597 -3.81 -0.65 -22.78
N ASN A 598 -3.16 -0.45 -23.93
CA ASN A 598 -1.76 -0.85 -24.14
C ASN A 598 -0.92 0.40 -24.42
N LEU A 599 0.38 0.38 -24.11
CA LEU A 599 1.31 1.51 -24.30
C LEU A 599 1.49 2.01 -25.74
N ASN A 600 0.92 1.33 -26.74
CA ASN A 600 0.86 1.89 -28.09
C ASN A 600 -0.02 3.16 -28.14
N GLU A 601 -0.85 3.41 -27.13
CA GLU A 601 -1.66 4.60 -26.95
C GLU A 601 -1.11 5.42 -25.76
N PHE A 602 -0.24 6.40 -26.05
CA PHE A 602 0.34 7.32 -25.05
C PHE A 602 -0.67 8.27 -24.39
N ILE A 603 -1.89 8.30 -24.92
CA ILE A 603 -2.93 9.25 -24.54
C ILE A 603 -4.20 8.42 -24.36
N TYR A 604 -4.66 8.30 -23.11
CA TYR A 604 -5.94 7.67 -22.81
C TYR A 604 -6.94 8.76 -22.45
N SER A 605 -8.15 8.67 -23.01
CA SER A 605 -9.22 9.64 -22.76
C SER A 605 -10.37 8.92 -22.10
N ILE A 606 -10.65 9.28 -20.86
CA ILE A 606 -11.88 8.83 -20.19
C ILE A 606 -13.03 9.66 -20.80
N PRO A 607 -14.08 9.01 -21.33
CA PRO A 607 -15.28 9.72 -21.75
C PRO A 607 -15.82 10.52 -20.57
N LYS A 608 -16.36 11.72 -20.81
CA LYS A 608 -17.05 12.48 -19.76
C LYS A 608 -18.07 11.58 -19.04
N ILE A 609 -17.80 11.27 -17.77
CA ILE A 609 -18.72 10.54 -16.91
C ILE A 609 -19.85 11.53 -16.58
N GLU A 610 -21.07 11.25 -17.06
CA GLU A 610 -22.24 12.08 -16.73
C GLU A 610 -22.73 11.71 -15.33
N GLY A 611 -22.35 12.50 -14.31
CA GLY A 611 -22.84 12.36 -12.94
C GLY A 611 -22.21 13.41 -12.00
N ASP A 612 -22.93 13.77 -10.93
CA ASP A 612 -22.64 14.89 -10.01
C ASP A 612 -21.89 14.45 -8.72
N ASP A 613 -21.19 13.32 -8.72
CA ASP A 613 -20.61 12.71 -7.51
C ASP A 613 -19.07 12.61 -7.57
N LEU A 614 -18.46 12.53 -6.38
CA LEU A 614 -17.00 12.45 -6.15
C LEU A 614 -16.45 11.18 -6.81
N TYR A 615 -15.35 11.27 -7.56
CA TYR A 615 -14.76 10.10 -8.23
C TYR A 615 -13.28 9.93 -7.93
N THR A 616 -12.84 8.68 -7.74
CA THR A 616 -11.43 8.31 -7.63
C THR A 616 -11.00 7.60 -8.90
N VAL A 617 -9.93 8.06 -9.53
CA VAL A 617 -9.32 7.38 -10.68
C VAL A 617 -8.10 6.64 -10.21
N GLU A 618 -8.05 5.36 -10.56
CA GLU A 618 -6.93 4.48 -10.31
C GLU A 618 -6.38 3.99 -11.64
N VAL A 619 -5.06 4.03 -11.78
CA VAL A 619 -4.37 3.41 -12.91
C VAL A 619 -3.46 2.33 -12.38
N SER A 620 -3.58 1.14 -12.96
CA SER A 620 -2.74 0.00 -12.63
C SER A 620 -1.93 -0.45 -13.85
N ALA A 621 -0.66 -0.76 -13.64
CA ALA A 621 0.14 -1.52 -14.58
C ALA A 621 -0.19 -3.01 -14.45
N LEU A 622 -0.31 -3.69 -15.58
CA LEU A 622 -0.42 -5.14 -15.70
C LEU A 622 0.80 -5.62 -16.49
N PHE A 623 1.66 -6.41 -15.87
CA PHE A 623 2.91 -6.87 -16.50
C PHE A 623 3.26 -8.29 -16.10
N GLU A 624 4.12 -8.92 -16.90
CA GLU A 624 4.60 -10.28 -16.66
C GLU A 624 6.08 -10.27 -16.25
N LEU A 625 6.39 -10.73 -15.03
CA LEU A 625 7.75 -10.89 -14.51
C LEU A 625 8.06 -12.39 -14.37
N ASN A 626 9.06 -12.90 -15.11
CA ASN A 626 9.43 -14.32 -15.11
C ASN A 626 8.27 -15.30 -15.42
N GLY A 627 7.26 -14.87 -16.17
CA GLY A 627 6.09 -15.69 -16.54
C GLY A 627 4.88 -15.54 -15.61
N ILE A 628 4.93 -14.62 -14.65
CA ILE A 628 3.88 -14.37 -13.66
C ILE A 628 3.25 -13.01 -13.96
N SER A 629 1.94 -12.99 -14.17
CA SER A 629 1.19 -11.74 -14.32
C SER A 629 1.11 -11.04 -12.98
N LYS A 630 1.21 -9.71 -13.00
CA LYS A 630 1.17 -8.85 -11.82
C LYS A 630 0.38 -7.59 -12.14
N ARG A 631 -0.35 -7.12 -11.12
CA ARG A 631 -1.03 -5.82 -11.09
C ARG A 631 -0.37 -4.92 -10.06
N GLU A 632 -0.04 -3.70 -10.46
CA GLU A 632 0.48 -2.67 -9.55
C GLU A 632 -0.29 -1.38 -9.75
N VAL A 633 -0.82 -0.79 -8.67
CA VAL A 633 -1.43 0.55 -8.72
C VAL A 633 -0.31 1.57 -8.78
N ILE A 634 -0.15 2.20 -9.94
CA ILE A 634 0.94 3.13 -10.24
C ILE A 634 0.50 4.60 -10.11
N TYR A 635 -0.81 4.85 -10.03
CA TYR A 635 -1.36 6.18 -9.92
C TYR A 635 -2.78 6.17 -9.35
N THR A 636 -3.06 7.07 -8.43
CA THR A 636 -4.40 7.35 -7.91
C THR A 636 -4.60 8.86 -7.84
N ASP A 637 -5.81 9.33 -8.18
CA ASP A 637 -6.19 10.74 -8.01
C ASP A 637 -7.69 10.90 -7.77
N GLU A 638 -8.08 11.94 -7.02
CA GLU A 638 -9.48 12.33 -6.83
C GLU A 638 -9.86 13.37 -7.89
N LEU A 639 -10.92 13.09 -8.65
CA LEU A 639 -11.39 13.95 -9.73
C LEU A 639 -12.17 15.18 -9.24
N ASP A 640 -12.74 15.14 -8.03
CA ASP A 640 -13.51 16.22 -7.38
C ASP A 640 -13.57 15.97 -5.86
N ASP A 641 -13.38 16.99 -4.99
CA ASP A 641 -13.43 16.86 -3.52
C ASP A 641 -14.75 17.37 -2.90
N HIS A 642 -15.56 18.12 -3.65
CA HIS A 642 -16.77 18.77 -3.15
C HIS A 642 -17.92 18.81 -4.18
N SER A 643 -19.18 18.69 -3.71
CA SER A 643 -20.31 18.59 -4.65
C SER A 643 -20.58 19.90 -5.40
N ASN A 644 -20.74 19.77 -6.72
CA ASN A 644 -21.17 20.84 -7.63
C ASN A 644 -22.69 21.13 -7.61
N SER A 645 -23.45 20.51 -6.69
CA SER A 645 -24.91 20.52 -6.75
C SER A 645 -25.61 20.92 -5.43
N PHE A 646 -26.77 21.56 -5.56
CA PHE A 646 -27.59 22.04 -4.43
C PHE A 646 -28.37 20.91 -3.74
N ASN A 647 -27.67 19.89 -3.25
CA ASN A 647 -28.30 18.69 -2.70
C ASN A 647 -27.88 18.46 -1.23
N LYS A 648 -28.21 17.29 -0.68
CA LYS A 648 -27.91 16.94 0.73
C LYS A 648 -26.43 16.59 0.97
N TYR A 649 -25.67 16.38 -0.09
CA TYR A 649 -24.25 16.01 -0.08
C TYR A 649 -23.34 17.25 -0.14
N ALA A 650 -23.88 18.45 -0.39
CA ALA A 650 -23.15 19.71 -0.24
C ALA A 650 -22.63 19.90 1.20
N THR A 651 -21.32 20.14 1.32
CA THR A 651 -20.62 20.30 2.60
C THR A 651 -21.20 21.47 3.40
N GLU A 652 -21.50 21.27 4.69
CA GLU A 652 -22.13 22.28 5.55
C GLU A 652 -21.09 23.14 6.30
N ILE A 653 -21.13 24.45 6.06
CA ILE A 653 -20.35 25.46 6.79
C ILE A 653 -21.22 26.03 7.92
N GLN A 654 -20.71 25.95 9.14
CA GLN A 654 -21.32 26.64 10.28
C GLN A 654 -20.94 28.12 10.27
N VAL A 655 -21.92 29.01 10.44
CA VAL A 655 -21.68 30.46 10.57
C VAL A 655 -20.72 30.70 11.74
N ASP A 656 -19.74 31.57 11.52
CA ASP A 656 -18.62 31.88 12.40
C ASP A 656 -17.60 30.73 12.61
N GLN A 657 -17.59 29.69 11.75
CA GLN A 657 -16.56 28.63 11.72
C GLN A 657 -15.81 28.56 10.39
N LYS A 658 -14.64 27.90 10.40
CA LYS A 658 -13.75 27.72 9.24
C LYS A 658 -13.85 26.30 8.68
N LEU A 659 -13.88 26.16 7.36
CA LEU A 659 -13.81 24.91 6.59
C LEU A 659 -12.54 24.93 5.71
N ILE A 660 -11.87 23.80 5.48
CA ILE A 660 -10.72 23.67 4.56
C ILE A 660 -11.20 22.96 3.28
N ALA A 661 -10.82 23.46 2.10
CA ALA A 661 -11.22 22.95 0.77
C ALA A 661 -10.06 23.06 -0.25
N ASN A 662 -10.13 22.33 -1.37
CA ASN A 662 -9.16 22.40 -2.49
C ASN A 662 -9.85 22.84 -3.79
N SER A 663 -9.10 23.21 -4.84
CA SER A 663 -9.67 23.57 -6.15
C SER A 663 -8.96 22.81 -7.28
N HIS A 664 -9.69 22.00 -8.04
CA HIS A 664 -9.16 21.04 -9.02
C HIS A 664 -9.07 21.62 -10.44
N THR A 665 -10.04 22.43 -10.87
CA THR A 665 -10.05 23.03 -12.21
C THR A 665 -10.48 24.50 -12.25
N HIS A 666 -10.42 25.13 -13.42
CA HIS A 666 -10.93 26.50 -13.64
C HIS A 666 -12.45 26.56 -13.83
N GLU A 667 -13.11 25.40 -13.97
CA GLU A 667 -14.56 25.25 -14.04
C GLU A 667 -15.12 24.57 -12.78
N ASP A 668 -14.29 24.40 -11.75
CA ASP A 668 -14.63 23.77 -10.48
C ASP A 668 -15.65 24.62 -9.71
N LEU A 669 -16.77 24.01 -9.30
CA LEU A 669 -17.95 24.71 -8.79
C LEU A 669 -18.37 24.21 -7.40
N ASP A 670 -17.53 24.39 -6.40
CA ASP A 670 -17.86 24.00 -5.03
C ASP A 670 -19.10 24.72 -4.47
N ILE A 671 -20.14 23.95 -4.14
CA ILE A 671 -21.34 24.45 -3.47
C ILE A 671 -21.31 24.08 -2.00
N PHE A 672 -21.28 25.10 -1.15
CA PHE A 672 -21.31 24.94 0.30
C PHE A 672 -22.67 25.34 0.87
N LYS A 673 -23.17 24.59 1.85
CA LYS A 673 -24.43 24.88 2.52
C LYS A 673 -24.19 25.62 3.84
N PHE A 674 -24.97 26.65 4.17
CA PHE A 674 -24.91 27.30 5.50
C PHE A 674 -26.29 27.75 5.98
N THR A 675 -26.45 27.90 7.30
CA THR A 675 -27.74 28.27 7.92
C THR A 675 -27.63 29.61 8.66
N VAL A 676 -28.48 30.56 8.29
CA VAL A 676 -28.61 31.89 8.91
C VAL A 676 -29.77 31.88 9.90
N SER A 677 -29.51 32.29 11.15
CA SER A 677 -30.50 32.26 12.23
C SER A 677 -31.26 33.58 12.46
N GLU A 678 -30.72 34.72 12.01
CA GLU A 678 -31.30 36.06 12.18
C GLU A 678 -31.05 36.93 10.94
N GLU A 679 -31.92 37.91 10.67
CA GLU A 679 -31.70 38.87 9.56
C GLU A 679 -30.47 39.77 9.84
N GLY A 680 -29.65 40.05 8.83
CA GLY A 680 -28.52 40.98 8.96
C GLY A 680 -27.52 40.91 7.79
N LEU A 681 -26.44 41.69 7.92
CA LEU A 681 -25.33 41.67 6.96
C LEU A 681 -24.37 40.52 7.31
N TYR A 682 -24.01 39.69 6.33
CA TYR A 682 -23.15 38.52 6.49
C TYR A 682 -21.98 38.57 5.51
N ARG A 683 -20.75 38.32 5.97
CA ARG A 683 -19.51 38.39 5.20
C ARG A 683 -18.91 37.01 4.99
N VAL A 684 -18.54 36.70 3.76
CA VAL A 684 -17.76 35.52 3.41
C VAL A 684 -16.27 35.85 3.41
N LEU A 685 -15.45 34.97 3.97
CA LEU A 685 -13.99 35.09 3.97
C LEU A 685 -13.34 33.82 3.41
N ILE A 686 -12.33 33.99 2.56
CA ILE A 686 -11.43 32.94 2.11
C ILE A 686 -10.02 33.22 2.64
N ASN A 687 -9.41 32.25 3.30
CA ASN A 687 -8.15 32.37 4.02
C ASN A 687 -8.15 33.53 5.02
N GLU A 688 -9.29 33.73 5.70
CA GLU A 688 -9.52 34.84 6.66
C GLU A 688 -9.47 36.24 6.02
N GLU A 689 -9.50 36.31 4.69
CA GLU A 689 -9.46 37.53 3.91
C GLU A 689 -10.73 37.66 3.05
N ILE A 690 -11.11 38.89 2.74
CA ILE A 690 -12.18 39.18 1.79
C ILE A 690 -11.61 38.98 0.38
N LYS A 691 -11.98 37.88 -0.31
CA LYS A 691 -11.44 37.51 -1.63
C LYS A 691 -12.51 36.95 -2.55
N TYR A 692 -12.52 37.42 -3.81
CA TYR A 692 -13.46 37.07 -4.88
C TYR A 692 -14.95 37.37 -4.62
N ASN A 693 -15.71 37.71 -5.66
CA ASN A 693 -17.17 37.82 -5.52
C ASN A 693 -17.76 36.41 -5.42
N HIS A 694 -18.58 36.17 -4.40
CA HIS A 694 -19.30 34.92 -4.25
C HIS A 694 -20.77 35.08 -4.62
N ILE A 695 -21.44 33.95 -4.87
CA ILE A 695 -22.85 33.92 -5.24
C ILE A 695 -23.61 33.13 -4.18
N VAL A 696 -24.68 33.72 -3.64
CA VAL A 696 -25.54 33.06 -2.65
C VAL A 696 -26.88 32.71 -3.27
N TYR A 697 -27.32 31.47 -3.08
CA TYR A 697 -28.63 30.95 -3.49
C TYR A 697 -29.49 30.60 -2.27
N ASP A 698 -30.80 30.71 -2.39
CA ASP A 698 -31.74 30.23 -1.38
C ASP A 698 -31.89 28.69 -1.42
N GLN A 699 -32.54 28.10 -0.42
CA GLN A 699 -32.81 26.66 -0.35
C GLN A 699 -33.64 26.08 -1.52
N THR A 700 -34.20 26.93 -2.38
CA THR A 700 -34.96 26.53 -3.58
C THR A 700 -34.17 26.73 -4.88
N GLY A 701 -32.91 27.16 -4.78
CA GLY A 701 -31.99 27.36 -5.89
C GLY A 701 -32.12 28.73 -6.60
N ASN A 702 -32.83 29.71 -6.03
CA ASN A 702 -32.87 31.06 -6.62
C ASN A 702 -31.69 31.91 -6.16
N LEU A 703 -31.12 32.70 -7.06
CA LEU A 703 -30.09 33.69 -6.76
C LEU A 703 -30.61 34.73 -5.76
N VAL A 704 -29.89 34.89 -4.64
CA VAL A 704 -30.19 35.87 -3.60
C VAL A 704 -29.38 37.14 -3.83
N ASP A 705 -28.05 37.04 -3.87
CA ASP A 705 -27.14 38.19 -4.00
C ASP A 705 -25.72 37.76 -4.45
N THR A 706 -24.88 38.73 -4.85
CA THR A 706 -23.50 38.51 -5.31
C THR A 706 -22.54 39.53 -4.69
N GLY A 707 -21.42 39.09 -4.12
CA GLY A 707 -20.44 39.98 -3.48
C GLY A 707 -19.65 39.30 -2.37
N TYR A 708 -19.21 40.09 -1.38
CA TYR A 708 -18.51 39.62 -0.18
C TYR A 708 -19.37 39.71 1.07
N ASP A 709 -20.26 40.71 1.07
CA ASP A 709 -21.21 41.00 2.12
C ASP A 709 -22.62 40.84 1.57
N PHE A 710 -23.45 40.10 2.30
CA PHE A 710 -24.78 39.67 1.88
C PHE A 710 -25.78 40.06 2.95
N ASN A 711 -26.83 40.77 2.58
CA ASN A 711 -27.92 41.02 3.50
C ASN A 711 -28.91 39.85 3.41
N LEU A 712 -28.94 39.00 4.44
CA LEU A 712 -29.65 37.72 4.42
C LEU A 712 -30.72 37.67 5.52
N ASP A 713 -31.88 37.11 5.19
CA ASP A 713 -32.93 36.75 6.14
C ASP A 713 -32.62 35.40 6.84
N ALA A 714 -33.29 35.08 7.95
CA ALA A 714 -33.15 33.77 8.59
C ALA A 714 -33.62 32.62 7.65
N GLY A 715 -32.74 31.66 7.35
CA GLY A 715 -32.98 30.59 6.38
C GLY A 715 -31.75 29.74 6.09
N VAL A 716 -31.91 28.74 5.21
CA VAL A 716 -30.82 27.91 4.67
C VAL A 716 -30.42 28.46 3.31
N TYR A 717 -29.12 28.60 3.09
CA TYR A 717 -28.52 29.15 1.89
C TYR A 717 -27.41 28.26 1.36
N TYR A 718 -27.14 28.40 0.07
CA TYR A 718 -26.06 27.74 -0.63
C TYR A 718 -25.10 28.79 -1.19
N LEU A 719 -23.84 28.69 -0.81
CA LEU A 719 -22.75 29.55 -1.24
C LEU A 719 -22.01 28.85 -2.38
N LEU A 720 -22.03 29.45 -3.57
CA LEU A 720 -21.08 29.14 -4.61
C LEU A 720 -19.86 30.02 -4.39
N ALA A 721 -18.79 29.42 -3.87
CA ALA A 721 -17.50 30.08 -3.79
C ALA A 721 -16.85 30.03 -5.18
N SER A 722 -16.25 31.12 -5.65
CA SER A 722 -15.41 31.10 -6.86
C SER A 722 -13.94 31.14 -6.47
N PRO A 723 -13.30 29.99 -6.19
CA PRO A 723 -11.86 29.92 -6.00
C PRO A 723 -11.16 29.84 -7.36
N GLU A 724 -10.94 30.98 -8.04
CA GLU A 724 -10.02 30.94 -9.18
C GLU A 724 -8.59 30.64 -8.66
N ARG A 725 -8.11 29.41 -8.91
CA ARG A 725 -6.71 28.97 -8.76
C ARG A 725 -6.11 29.18 -7.36
N LEU A 726 -6.74 28.63 -6.33
CA LEU A 726 -6.20 28.75 -4.96
C LEU A 726 -5.44 27.52 -4.48
N GLY A 727 -5.63 26.34 -5.08
CA GLY A 727 -5.21 25.10 -4.44
C GLY A 727 -5.94 24.98 -3.09
N LEU A 728 -5.22 24.68 -2.01
CA LEU A 728 -5.81 24.57 -0.67
C LEU A 728 -6.25 25.94 -0.08
N TYR A 729 -7.50 26.07 0.38
CA TYR A 729 -8.04 27.30 0.97
C TYR A 729 -9.00 27.06 2.15
N ASN A 730 -9.12 28.05 3.05
CA ASN A 730 -10.04 28.05 4.19
C ASN A 730 -11.24 28.95 3.92
N LEU A 731 -12.48 28.51 4.11
CA LEU A 731 -13.71 29.27 3.87
C LEU A 731 -14.51 29.50 5.17
N SER A 732 -15.10 30.69 5.36
CA SER A 732 -15.99 31.01 6.50
C SER A 732 -17.06 32.06 6.18
N VAL A 733 -18.19 32.06 6.91
CA VAL A 733 -19.30 33.03 6.77
C VAL A 733 -19.61 33.66 8.14
N ASN A 734 -19.58 35.00 8.27
CA ASN A 734 -19.64 35.73 9.56
C ASN A 734 -20.70 36.86 9.54
N ARG A 735 -21.23 37.35 10.66
CA ARG A 735 -22.26 38.43 10.72
C ARG A 735 -21.72 39.84 11.10
N LEU A 736 -22.27 40.94 10.54
CA LEU A 736 -21.86 42.38 10.70
C LEU A 736 -23.02 43.35 11.13
N ILE A 737 -22.72 44.57 11.66
CA ILE A 737 -23.67 45.62 12.18
C ILE A 737 -23.14 47.08 11.91
N ASP A 738 -23.91 48.07 11.37
CA ASP A 738 -23.45 49.45 10.90
C ASP A 738 -24.46 50.67 11.09
N ASP A 739 -24.01 51.96 11.20
CA ASP A 739 -24.77 53.22 11.47
C ASP A 739 -24.72 54.50 10.53
N ALA A 740 -23.81 54.72 9.52
CA ALA A 740 -23.78 55.97 8.68
C ALA A 740 -23.21 55.86 7.21
N THR A 741 -23.53 56.79 6.26
CA THR A 741 -23.18 56.66 4.79
C THR A 741 -22.78 57.94 3.94
N GLY A 742 -22.00 58.96 4.39
CA GLY A 742 -21.59 60.13 3.51
C GLY A 742 -20.44 61.11 3.95
N HIS A 743 -20.04 62.14 3.12
CA HIS A 743 -18.88 63.08 3.33
C HIS A 743 -19.09 64.30 4.28
N THR A 744 -18.02 64.78 4.95
CA THR A 744 -18.00 66.02 5.79
C THR A 744 -17.15 67.18 5.18
N GLN A 745 -17.71 68.38 4.96
CA GLN A 745 -17.02 69.53 4.30
C GLN A 745 -16.28 70.52 5.26
N ILE A 746 -15.12 71.04 4.84
CA ILE A 746 -14.21 71.95 5.59
C ILE A 746 -13.63 73.06 4.69
N ASN A 747 -13.63 74.32 5.15
CA ASN A 747 -12.96 75.45 4.48
C ASN A 747 -11.71 75.85 5.26
N LEU A 748 -10.52 75.78 4.65
CA LEU A 748 -9.24 76.09 5.31
C LEU A 748 -8.95 77.59 5.31
N GLN A 749 -8.53 78.11 6.47
CA GLN A 749 -8.14 79.50 6.72
C GLN A 749 -6.95 79.51 7.68
N GLU A 750 -6.20 80.61 7.73
CA GLU A 750 -5.06 80.79 8.64
C GLU A 750 -5.47 80.56 10.12
N GLY A 751 -4.71 79.71 10.83
CA GLY A 751 -4.99 79.30 12.22
C GLY A 751 -5.68 77.93 12.39
N VAL A 752 -6.17 77.65 13.62
CA VAL A 752 -6.58 76.30 14.06
C VAL A 752 -8.11 76.02 13.97
N THR A 753 -8.55 74.89 13.39
CA THR A 753 -9.98 74.44 13.30
C THR A 753 -10.20 72.95 13.66
N TYR A 754 -11.45 72.49 13.98
CA TYR A 754 -11.76 71.11 14.49
C TYR A 754 -13.06 70.48 13.90
N HIS A 755 -13.08 69.17 13.54
CA HIS A 755 -14.20 68.42 12.91
C HIS A 755 -14.25 66.91 13.26
N SER A 756 -15.42 66.23 13.42
CA SER A 756 -15.51 64.80 13.88
C SER A 756 -16.44 63.86 13.09
N VAL A 757 -16.16 62.53 13.08
CA VAL A 757 -16.91 61.39 12.46
C VAL A 757 -16.91 60.11 13.36
N PHE A 758 -17.75 59.09 13.09
CA PHE A 758 -17.87 57.82 13.86
C PHE A 758 -17.63 56.58 12.96
N TYR A 759 -17.04 55.50 13.49
CA TYR A 759 -16.83 54.22 12.81
C TYR A 759 -17.45 53.06 13.59
N ASP A 760 -18.30 52.24 12.96
CA ASP A 760 -19.14 51.27 13.68
C ASP A 760 -18.68 49.81 13.58
N TYR A 761 -17.95 49.45 12.52
CA TYR A 761 -17.42 48.10 12.29
C TYR A 761 -16.07 48.12 11.55
N LEU A 762 -15.37 46.98 11.57
CA LEU A 762 -14.10 46.81 10.86
C LEU A 762 -14.29 47.02 9.36
N TYR A 763 -13.56 47.99 8.82
CA TYR A 763 -13.61 48.45 7.42
C TYR A 763 -14.78 49.34 7.03
N ASP A 764 -15.38 50.04 8.01
CA ASP A 764 -16.29 51.16 7.77
C ASP A 764 -15.55 52.37 7.11
N GLU A 765 -16.19 53.06 6.17
CA GLU A 765 -15.57 54.09 5.30
C GLU A 765 -16.11 55.52 5.56
N GLU A 766 -15.23 56.43 6.03
CA GLU A 766 -15.55 57.84 6.33
C GLU A 766 -14.63 58.86 5.61
N SER A 767 -15.05 60.10 5.35
CA SER A 767 -14.25 61.07 4.56
C SER A 767 -14.55 62.58 4.69
N PHE A 768 -13.54 63.42 4.40
CA PHE A 768 -13.59 64.90 4.44
C PHE A 768 -13.30 65.60 3.09
N GLU A 769 -13.84 66.80 2.87
CA GLU A 769 -13.55 67.67 1.70
C GLU A 769 -12.99 69.03 2.17
N LEU A 770 -11.78 69.39 1.73
CA LEU A 770 -11.03 70.61 2.11
C LEU A 770 -11.00 71.65 0.98
N HIS A 771 -11.23 72.92 1.31
CA HIS A 771 -11.09 74.05 0.36
C HIS A 771 -9.97 75.01 0.77
N VAL A 772 -8.88 75.10 -0.03
CA VAL A 772 -7.67 75.93 0.21
C VAL A 772 -7.66 77.14 -0.75
N LEU A 773 -7.47 78.35 -0.21
CA LEU A 773 -7.66 79.60 -0.97
C LEU A 773 -6.39 80.21 -1.55
N GLU A 774 -5.22 79.95 -0.96
CA GLU A 774 -3.89 80.40 -1.40
C GLU A 774 -2.83 79.38 -0.96
N ASP A 775 -1.60 79.50 -1.46
CA ASP A 775 -0.53 78.53 -1.13
C ASP A 775 -0.17 78.63 0.36
N MET A 776 -0.22 77.48 1.05
CA MET A 776 -0.13 77.41 2.51
C MET A 776 0.65 76.18 2.97
N ILE A 777 1.34 76.31 4.10
CA ILE A 777 1.79 75.16 4.89
C ILE A 777 0.66 74.82 5.87
N VAL A 778 0.19 73.58 5.86
CA VAL A 778 -0.92 73.09 6.70
C VAL A 778 -0.46 71.91 7.54
N THR A 779 -0.70 71.97 8.85
CA THR A 779 -0.50 70.88 9.79
C THR A 779 -1.84 70.23 10.17
N PHE A 780 -1.97 68.91 10.01
CA PHE A 780 -3.16 68.13 10.38
C PHE A 780 -2.91 67.33 11.68
N TYR A 781 -3.81 67.45 12.66
CA TYR A 781 -3.78 66.69 13.92
C TYR A 781 -5.03 65.80 14.06
N TRP A 782 -4.87 64.63 14.67
CA TRP A 782 -5.95 63.67 14.87
C TRP A 782 -6.03 63.28 16.36
N ASN A 783 -7.23 63.29 16.96
CA ASN A 783 -7.40 62.93 18.37
C ASN A 783 -7.39 61.41 18.63
N ALA A 784 -7.69 60.61 17.60
CA ALA A 784 -7.68 59.16 17.55
C ALA A 784 -7.30 58.78 16.11
N LYS A 785 -6.43 57.79 15.91
CA LYS A 785 -5.88 57.45 14.59
C LYS A 785 -6.84 56.52 13.83
N PRO A 786 -7.60 56.97 12.80
CA PRO A 786 -8.50 56.11 12.03
C PRO A 786 -7.78 55.12 11.09
N GLY A 787 -6.45 55.04 11.11
CA GLY A 787 -5.69 54.14 10.25
C GLY A 787 -4.32 54.71 9.93
N ASN A 788 -3.46 53.89 9.30
CA ASN A 788 -2.11 54.31 8.94
C ASN A 788 -2.14 55.24 7.71
N PHE A 789 -3.07 55.04 6.77
CA PHE A 789 -3.00 55.69 5.46
C PHE A 789 -4.16 56.63 5.13
N TYR A 790 -3.85 57.82 4.61
CA TYR A 790 -4.81 58.80 4.11
C TYR A 790 -4.47 59.14 2.66
N SER A 791 -5.46 59.49 1.84
CA SER A 791 -5.19 60.04 0.51
C SER A 791 -5.72 61.46 0.42
N ILE A 792 -4.83 62.38 0.05
CA ILE A 792 -5.18 63.76 -0.30
C ILE A 792 -5.11 63.85 -1.83
N LYS A 793 -6.25 64.12 -2.44
CA LYS A 793 -6.36 64.29 -3.90
C LYS A 793 -6.86 65.68 -4.22
N LYS A 794 -6.36 66.27 -5.30
CA LYS A 794 -7.03 67.42 -5.94
C LYS A 794 -8.41 66.96 -6.42
N SER A 795 -9.38 67.87 -6.46
CA SER A 795 -10.76 67.58 -6.89
C SER A 795 -10.90 66.98 -8.30
N ASN A 796 -9.87 67.11 -9.14
CA ASN A 796 -9.75 66.48 -10.46
C ASN A 796 -9.25 65.01 -10.42
N GLY A 797 -8.95 64.47 -9.23
CA GLY A 797 -8.48 63.10 -9.00
C GLY A 797 -6.95 62.93 -8.98
N GLU A 798 -6.18 64.00 -9.20
CA GLU A 798 -4.72 63.98 -9.22
C GLU A 798 -4.13 63.92 -7.80
N PHE A 799 -3.10 63.09 -7.60
CA PHE A 799 -2.37 62.98 -6.34
C PHE A 799 -1.28 64.05 -6.24
N ILE A 800 -0.93 64.44 -5.01
CA ILE A 800 0.05 65.51 -4.76
C ILE A 800 1.51 65.01 -4.87
N SER A 801 1.76 63.70 -4.70
CA SER A 801 3.08 63.05 -4.87
C SER A 801 3.04 62.02 -6.01
N LEU A 802 4.18 61.81 -6.70
CA LEU A 802 4.29 61.01 -7.92
C LEU A 802 4.07 59.50 -7.70
N ASP A 803 4.44 58.97 -6.52
CA ASP A 803 4.45 57.52 -6.26
C ASP A 803 3.59 57.09 -5.06
N SER A 804 2.75 57.97 -4.47
CA SER A 804 1.93 57.59 -3.30
C SER A 804 0.43 57.81 -3.52
N TYR A 805 -0.31 56.71 -3.60
CA TYR A 805 -1.78 56.69 -3.55
C TYR A 805 -2.33 56.71 -2.11
N ARG A 806 -1.43 56.59 -1.12
CA ARG A 806 -1.67 56.44 0.32
C ARG A 806 -0.49 57.06 1.08
N ILE A 807 -0.77 57.94 2.04
CA ILE A 807 0.22 58.65 2.86
C ILE A 807 0.14 58.07 4.27
N ASP A 808 1.24 57.50 4.77
CA ASP A 808 1.31 57.01 6.16
C ASP A 808 1.48 58.21 7.11
N VAL A 809 0.55 58.42 8.02
CA VAL A 809 0.60 59.57 8.93
C VAL A 809 0.64 59.06 10.36
N SER A 810 1.84 58.71 10.81
CA SER A 810 2.04 58.26 12.19
C SER A 810 1.91 59.40 13.20
N ASP A 811 2.18 60.66 12.85
CA ASP A 811 2.13 61.86 13.71
C ASP A 811 1.64 63.11 12.94
N ASP A 812 1.50 64.26 13.61
CA ASP A 812 1.00 65.54 13.03
C ASP A 812 1.62 65.85 11.65
N LEU A 813 0.80 65.84 10.59
CA LEU A 813 1.27 65.95 9.20
C LEU A 813 1.39 67.40 8.77
N THR A 814 2.60 67.89 8.49
CA THR A 814 2.81 69.23 7.94
C THR A 814 3.17 69.17 6.46
N VAL A 815 2.31 69.73 5.59
CA VAL A 815 2.45 69.69 4.13
C VAL A 815 2.32 71.07 3.51
N THR A 816 2.93 71.26 2.34
CA THR A 816 2.73 72.46 1.51
C THR A 816 1.63 72.18 0.49
N LEU A 817 0.54 72.95 0.54
CA LEU A 817 -0.61 72.84 -0.37
C LEU A 817 -0.74 74.10 -1.21
N GLU A 818 -0.89 73.91 -2.53
CA GLU A 818 -1.25 74.97 -3.46
C GLU A 818 -2.74 75.32 -3.35
N ALA A 819 -3.13 76.52 -3.77
CA ALA A 819 -4.54 76.92 -3.83
C ALA A 819 -5.41 75.91 -4.64
N GLY A 820 -6.49 75.39 -4.04
CA GLY A 820 -7.35 74.37 -4.67
C GLY A 820 -8.32 73.65 -3.73
N THR A 821 -9.16 72.77 -4.29
CA THR A 821 -10.06 71.88 -3.53
C THR A 821 -9.46 70.48 -3.45
N TYR A 822 -9.46 69.91 -2.26
CA TYR A 822 -8.88 68.61 -1.96
C TYR A 822 -9.89 67.69 -1.26
N VAL A 823 -9.83 66.39 -1.53
CA VAL A 823 -10.60 65.39 -0.79
C VAL A 823 -9.64 64.56 0.05
N VAL A 824 -9.96 64.41 1.34
CA VAL A 824 -9.25 63.54 2.28
C VAL A 824 -10.12 62.33 2.53
N LYS A 825 -9.76 61.20 1.90
CA LYS A 825 -10.37 59.91 2.23
C LYS A 825 -9.61 59.29 3.39
N LEU A 826 -10.33 58.92 4.43
CA LEU A 826 -9.82 58.13 5.53
C LEU A 826 -9.93 56.67 5.06
N ASN A 827 -8.81 55.98 4.95
CA ASN A 827 -8.82 54.60 4.46
C ASN A 827 -8.97 53.64 5.63
N HIS A 828 -9.82 52.61 5.46
CA HIS A 828 -9.90 51.38 6.25
C HIS A 828 -9.45 51.51 7.71
N SER A 829 -10.38 51.82 8.60
CA SER A 829 -10.08 51.83 10.03
C SER A 829 -10.30 50.44 10.65
N ASN A 830 -9.32 50.01 11.45
CA ASN A 830 -9.51 48.96 12.46
C ASN A 830 -10.09 49.54 13.76
N VAL A 831 -10.77 50.68 13.67
CA VAL A 831 -11.14 51.49 14.83
C VAL A 831 -12.65 51.58 14.89
N ILE A 832 -13.22 51.15 16.02
CA ILE A 832 -14.63 51.35 16.34
C ILE A 832 -14.68 52.55 17.31
N GLY A 833 -15.32 53.66 16.92
CA GLY A 833 -15.44 54.88 17.75
C GLY A 833 -15.32 56.23 17.02
N GLN A 834 -15.30 57.34 17.79
CA GLN A 834 -15.29 58.72 17.26
C GLN A 834 -13.88 59.25 16.93
N VAL A 835 -13.70 59.85 15.76
CA VAL A 835 -12.44 60.47 15.29
C VAL A 835 -12.64 61.95 15.01
N THR A 836 -11.68 62.81 15.38
CA THR A 836 -11.68 64.28 15.22
C THR A 836 -10.41 64.78 14.54
N LEU A 837 -10.56 65.50 13.42
CA LEU A 837 -9.53 66.22 12.68
C LEU A 837 -9.37 67.65 13.20
N THR A 838 -8.12 68.08 13.41
CA THR A 838 -7.72 69.46 13.68
C THR A 838 -6.78 69.95 12.58
N THR A 839 -6.89 71.19 12.11
CA THR A 839 -5.98 71.76 11.09
C THR A 839 -5.36 73.06 11.58
N ASP A 840 -4.07 73.31 11.37
CA ASP A 840 -3.36 74.59 11.63
C ASP A 840 -2.62 75.05 10.36
N ALA A 841 -2.88 76.26 9.84
CA ALA A 841 -2.37 76.71 8.53
C ALA A 841 -1.66 78.08 8.57
N THR A 842 -0.57 78.24 7.79
CA THR A 842 0.24 79.48 7.65
C THR A 842 0.68 79.77 6.20
N THR A 843 0.87 81.06 5.86
CA THR A 843 1.26 81.55 4.51
C THR A 843 2.67 82.15 4.43
N ASP A 844 3.44 82.22 5.53
CA ASP A 844 4.74 82.93 5.59
C ASP A 844 5.94 81.96 5.44
N PHE A 845 6.33 81.59 4.19
CA PHE A 845 7.49 80.73 3.90
C PHE A 845 8.29 81.14 2.64
N VAL A 846 9.56 80.70 2.54
CA VAL A 846 10.47 80.94 1.39
C VAL A 846 11.04 79.61 0.91
N ASP A 847 10.73 79.24 -0.33
CA ASP A 847 11.20 78.02 -1.01
C ASP A 847 12.44 78.31 -1.88
N TYR A 848 13.44 77.42 -1.83
CA TYR A 848 14.72 77.56 -2.53
C TYR A 848 14.91 76.58 -3.70
N SER A 849 13.91 75.86 -4.23
CA SER A 849 14.04 75.30 -5.58
C SER A 849 12.68 74.83 -6.11
N GLY A 850 12.17 75.52 -7.13
CA GLY A 850 10.80 75.34 -7.62
C GLY A 850 10.70 75.16 -9.14
N GLU A 851 11.79 74.87 -9.85
CA GLU A 851 11.74 74.59 -11.29
C GLU A 851 12.18 73.15 -11.58
N LEU A 852 11.19 72.28 -11.82
CA LEU A 852 11.34 70.88 -12.25
C LEU A 852 11.86 70.74 -13.70
N SER A 853 12.68 71.67 -14.19
CA SER A 853 13.18 71.67 -15.57
C SER A 853 14.71 71.57 -15.60
N VAL A 854 15.23 70.69 -16.47
CA VAL A 854 16.67 70.55 -16.78
C VAL A 854 17.27 71.79 -17.48
N GLU A 855 16.46 72.80 -17.81
CA GLU A 855 16.91 74.08 -18.36
C GLU A 855 17.15 75.18 -17.29
N GLY A 856 16.86 74.89 -16.02
CA GLY A 856 17.11 75.79 -14.89
C GLY A 856 18.60 76.12 -14.66
N THR A 857 18.86 77.13 -13.83
CA THR A 857 20.23 77.63 -13.56
C THR A 857 20.75 77.38 -12.14
N ASN A 858 19.98 76.74 -11.27
CA ASN A 858 20.34 76.47 -9.87
C ASN A 858 20.25 74.95 -9.59
N TYR A 859 21.38 74.24 -9.63
CA TYR A 859 21.47 72.82 -9.31
C TYR A 859 22.56 72.58 -8.26
N GLY A 860 22.37 71.57 -7.40
CA GLY A 860 23.41 71.08 -6.49
C GLY A 860 24.44 70.18 -7.19
N ASP A 861 25.63 70.04 -6.62
CA ASP A 861 26.75 69.22 -7.16
C ASP A 861 26.89 67.91 -6.35
N LEU A 862 27.03 66.77 -7.03
CA LEU A 862 27.20 65.44 -6.44
C LEU A 862 28.66 64.98 -6.51
N GLN A 863 29.17 64.46 -5.39
CA GLN A 863 30.54 63.94 -5.28
C GLN A 863 30.55 62.45 -4.91
N VAL A 864 31.58 61.71 -5.34
CA VAL A 864 31.82 60.34 -4.85
C VAL A 864 32.17 60.39 -3.37
N GLY A 865 31.44 59.63 -2.55
CA GLY A 865 31.44 59.72 -1.09
C GLY A 865 30.11 60.28 -0.55
N THR A 866 30.15 60.81 0.67
CA THR A 866 28.96 61.31 1.38
C THR A 866 28.54 62.70 0.87
N ASN A 867 27.25 62.86 0.56
CA ASN A 867 26.61 64.12 0.17
C ASN A 867 25.41 64.39 1.11
N SER A 868 25.10 65.66 1.37
CA SER A 868 24.02 66.09 2.26
C SER A 868 23.10 67.11 1.55
N MET A 869 21.78 66.95 1.65
CA MET A 869 20.76 67.82 1.00
C MET A 869 19.75 68.35 2.03
N GLU A 870 19.30 69.61 1.92
CA GLU A 870 18.35 70.24 2.87
C GLU A 870 16.94 70.43 2.27
N PHE A 871 15.89 69.88 2.89
CA PHE A 871 14.48 69.97 2.46
C PHE A 871 13.60 70.71 3.50
N LEU A 872 12.63 71.51 3.05
CA LEU A 872 11.78 72.37 3.88
C LEU A 872 10.57 71.65 4.50
N THR A 873 9.88 70.80 3.72
CA THR A 873 8.77 69.96 4.18
C THR A 873 8.84 68.58 3.53
N ILE A 874 7.99 67.64 3.95
CA ILE A 874 7.75 66.43 3.16
C ILE A 874 7.19 66.82 1.78
N TRP A 875 7.56 66.06 0.73
CA TRP A 875 7.26 66.32 -0.68
C TRP A 875 7.93 67.56 -1.31
N ASP A 876 8.93 68.12 -0.65
CA ASP A 876 9.86 69.08 -1.25
C ASP A 876 10.79 68.39 -2.28
N ARG A 877 11.18 69.09 -3.36
CA ARG A 877 11.83 68.50 -4.56
C ARG A 877 12.97 69.36 -5.11
N ASP A 878 14.18 68.79 -5.19
CA ASP A 878 15.42 69.48 -5.62
C ASP A 878 16.24 68.70 -6.68
N ILE A 879 16.99 69.39 -7.55
CA ILE A 879 17.80 68.77 -8.63
C ILE A 879 19.32 68.96 -8.42
N TYR A 880 20.09 67.87 -8.60
CA TYR A 880 21.55 67.82 -8.49
C TYR A 880 22.23 67.18 -9.73
N TYR A 881 23.55 67.34 -9.92
CA TYR A 881 24.30 66.76 -11.04
C TYR A 881 25.68 66.18 -10.67
N ILE A 882 26.20 65.23 -11.47
CA ILE A 882 27.60 64.74 -11.42
C ILE A 882 28.26 64.76 -12.81
N ASP A 883 29.57 65.02 -12.86
CA ASP A 883 30.40 64.90 -14.07
C ASP A 883 31.25 63.62 -14.02
N VAL A 884 31.05 62.72 -14.98
CA VAL A 884 31.73 61.42 -15.09
C VAL A 884 32.81 61.47 -16.18
N THR A 885 34.02 61.03 -15.85
CA THR A 885 35.19 61.14 -16.76
C THR A 885 35.51 59.87 -17.54
N GLU A 886 35.16 58.71 -17.00
CA GLU A 886 35.32 57.39 -17.62
C GLU A 886 34.15 56.50 -17.21
N GLU A 887 33.81 55.53 -18.05
CA GLU A 887 32.67 54.65 -17.79
C GLU A 887 32.94 53.79 -16.55
N GLN A 888 32.10 53.94 -15.53
CA GLN A 888 32.21 53.21 -14.26
C GLN A 888 30.82 52.91 -13.70
N ASN A 889 30.76 51.91 -12.82
CA ASN A 889 29.55 51.57 -12.09
C ASN A 889 29.48 52.35 -10.78
N TYR A 890 28.41 53.13 -10.64
CA TYR A 890 28.11 53.92 -9.44
C TYR A 890 26.94 53.30 -8.69
N MET A 891 26.92 53.46 -7.37
CA MET A 891 25.82 53.01 -6.52
C MET A 891 25.50 54.04 -5.44
N PHE A 892 24.22 54.38 -5.31
CA PHE A 892 23.71 55.22 -4.22
C PHE A 892 23.35 54.35 -3.01
N GLN A 893 24.00 54.63 -1.87
CA GLN A 893 23.79 53.96 -0.60
C GLN A 893 23.20 54.92 0.44
N HIS A 894 21.92 54.75 0.79
CA HIS A 894 21.25 55.35 1.96
C HIS A 894 19.84 54.77 2.16
N LYS A 895 19.18 55.12 3.26
CA LYS A 895 17.84 54.60 3.62
C LYS A 895 16.68 55.61 3.51
N GLY A 896 16.90 56.90 3.26
CA GLY A 896 15.84 57.93 3.30
C GLY A 896 15.88 58.94 2.15
N GLY A 897 14.75 59.23 1.49
CA GLY A 897 14.66 60.05 0.27
C GLY A 897 14.60 59.23 -1.02
N ARG A 898 14.05 59.79 -2.11
CA ARG A 898 14.02 59.18 -3.46
C ARG A 898 14.99 59.88 -4.39
N VAL A 899 15.59 59.11 -5.30
CA VAL A 899 16.48 59.60 -6.35
C VAL A 899 15.93 59.16 -7.69
N HIS A 900 15.77 60.10 -8.60
CA HIS A 900 15.35 59.84 -9.96
C HIS A 900 16.39 60.34 -10.95
N TYR A 901 16.73 59.53 -11.94
CA TYR A 901 17.61 59.94 -13.02
C TYR A 901 16.81 60.74 -14.07
N LEU A 902 17.29 61.94 -14.38
CA LEU A 902 16.66 62.82 -15.37
C LEU A 902 17.33 62.63 -16.73
N ASN A 903 16.59 62.07 -17.67
CA ASN A 903 17.04 61.99 -19.06
C ASN A 903 16.97 63.36 -19.73
N LEU A 904 17.84 63.58 -20.72
CA LEU A 904 17.92 64.84 -21.47
C LEU A 904 16.66 65.12 -22.32
N ASP A 905 15.77 64.14 -22.50
CA ASP A 905 14.47 64.29 -23.16
C ASP A 905 13.32 64.66 -22.21
N GLY A 906 13.64 64.85 -20.91
CA GLY A 906 12.67 65.18 -19.87
C GLY A 906 11.98 63.96 -19.24
N SER A 907 12.31 62.74 -19.65
CA SER A 907 11.83 61.52 -18.98
C SER A 907 12.59 61.24 -17.68
N VAL A 908 11.92 60.60 -16.73
CA VAL A 908 12.42 60.34 -15.38
C VAL A 908 12.50 58.84 -15.16
N GLU A 909 13.69 58.30 -14.87
CA GLU A 909 13.88 56.88 -14.53
C GLU A 909 14.07 56.72 -13.01
N TYR A 910 13.36 55.76 -12.42
CA TYR A 910 13.44 55.48 -10.99
C TYR A 910 14.70 54.66 -10.66
N LEU A 911 15.50 55.13 -9.69
CA LEU A 911 16.67 54.42 -9.20
C LEU A 911 16.40 53.84 -7.81
N PHE A 912 16.45 52.51 -7.70
CA PHE A 912 16.38 51.83 -6.41
C PHE A 912 17.71 51.93 -5.66
N TYR A 913 17.63 51.99 -4.32
CA TYR A 913 18.80 51.86 -3.44
C TYR A 913 19.58 50.57 -3.74
N ASN A 914 20.91 50.65 -3.69
CA ASN A 914 21.84 49.57 -4.06
C ASN A 914 21.75 49.05 -5.50
N LYS A 915 21.05 49.74 -6.42
CA LYS A 915 21.10 49.42 -7.84
C LYS A 915 22.38 50.02 -8.44
N LEU A 916 23.18 49.19 -9.12
CA LEU A 916 24.33 49.65 -9.90
C LEU A 916 23.84 50.38 -11.15
N ILE A 917 24.38 51.57 -11.41
CA ILE A 917 24.17 52.32 -12.64
C ILE A 917 25.51 52.56 -13.34
N THR A 918 25.57 52.18 -14.60
CA THR A 918 26.72 52.47 -15.46
C THR A 918 26.54 53.84 -16.08
N LEU A 919 27.43 54.77 -15.74
CA LEU A 919 27.41 56.13 -16.30
C LEU A 919 28.53 56.28 -17.32
N SER A 920 28.16 56.60 -18.56
CA SER A 920 29.13 56.95 -19.60
C SER A 920 29.75 58.34 -19.33
N PRO A 921 30.89 58.69 -19.96
CA PRO A 921 31.51 60.00 -19.75
C PRO A 921 30.56 61.15 -20.14
N GLY A 922 30.26 62.06 -19.20
CA GLY A 922 29.28 63.12 -19.40
C GLY A 922 28.73 63.72 -18.10
N ARG A 923 27.85 64.72 -18.23
CA ARG A 923 27.10 65.30 -17.10
C ARG A 923 25.74 64.63 -16.96
N HIS A 924 25.42 64.20 -15.75
CA HIS A 924 24.21 63.46 -15.42
C HIS A 924 23.42 64.19 -14.33
N TYR A 925 22.10 64.29 -14.48
CA TYR A 925 21.20 65.01 -13.57
C TYR A 925 20.30 64.05 -12.79
N PHE A 926 20.04 64.39 -11.53
CA PHE A 926 19.27 63.58 -10.61
C PHE A 926 18.29 64.47 -9.82
N LEU A 927 17.02 64.09 -9.79
CA LEU A 927 15.98 64.72 -8.97
C LEU A 927 15.89 63.98 -7.63
N PHE A 928 15.88 64.74 -6.54
CA PHE A 928 15.75 64.23 -5.19
C PHE A 928 14.42 64.69 -4.58
N GLU A 929 13.68 63.75 -4.00
CA GLU A 929 12.41 64.02 -3.29
C GLU A 929 12.58 63.53 -1.84
N SER A 930 12.17 64.36 -0.87
CA SER A 930 12.11 63.93 0.53
C SER A 930 10.93 62.99 0.74
N ASN A 931 11.25 61.79 1.19
CA ASN A 931 10.32 60.67 1.30
C ASN A 931 10.10 60.20 2.74
N ASP A 932 10.78 60.82 3.71
CA ASP A 932 10.75 60.43 5.10
C ASP A 932 9.65 61.19 5.86
N PHE A 933 8.85 60.44 6.62
CA PHE A 933 7.81 60.99 7.50
C PHE A 933 8.37 61.61 8.78
N GLU A 934 9.67 61.47 9.03
CA GLU A 934 10.36 62.16 10.11
C GLU A 934 10.91 63.51 9.61
N LEU A 935 10.79 64.55 10.44
CA LEU A 935 11.18 65.96 10.23
C LEU A 935 12.70 66.17 10.01
N TYR A 936 13.37 65.28 9.28
CA TYR A 936 14.75 65.45 8.88
C TYR A 936 14.82 66.47 7.76
N LYS A 937 15.20 67.69 8.15
CA LYS A 937 15.55 68.74 7.20
C LYS A 937 16.77 68.38 6.35
N ASN A 938 17.54 67.33 6.67
CA ASN A 938 18.71 66.94 5.89
C ASN A 938 18.74 65.44 5.56
N ILE A 939 18.98 65.09 4.29
CA ILE A 939 19.20 63.71 3.83
C ILE A 939 20.66 63.51 3.44
N ASP A 940 21.32 62.55 4.07
CA ASP A 940 22.68 62.13 3.74
C ASP A 940 22.66 60.86 2.88
N PHE A 941 23.41 60.85 1.79
CA PHE A 941 23.63 59.64 1.00
C PHE A 941 25.08 59.48 0.56
N ASN A 942 25.48 58.23 0.36
CA ASN A 942 26.84 57.88 -0.04
C ASN A 942 26.84 57.36 -1.47
N LEU A 943 27.59 58.01 -2.35
CA LEU A 943 27.78 57.57 -3.73
C LEU A 943 29.11 56.81 -3.81
N ILE A 944 29.07 55.50 -4.05
CA ILE A 944 30.28 54.66 -4.08
C ILE A 944 30.57 54.06 -5.45
N ILE A 945 31.85 53.72 -5.67
CA ILE A 945 32.36 52.98 -6.83
C ILE A 945 32.70 51.57 -6.33
N ASP A 946 32.17 50.52 -6.97
CA ASP A 946 32.41 49.13 -6.56
C ASP A 946 33.77 48.63 -7.07
N GLN A 947 34.55 47.97 -6.20
CA GLN A 947 35.81 47.31 -6.54
C GLN A 947 35.70 45.82 -6.17
N ASP A 948 35.67 44.96 -7.18
CA ASP A 948 35.76 43.50 -7.04
C ASP A 948 37.19 43.10 -6.59
N LEU A 949 37.31 42.20 -5.61
CA LEU A 949 38.56 41.91 -4.89
C LEU A 949 39.12 40.49 -5.08
N ASN A 950 38.34 39.47 -5.47
CA ASN A 950 38.74 38.05 -5.42
C ASN A 950 38.85 37.38 -6.80
N THR A 951 39.64 37.98 -7.68
CA THR A 951 39.81 37.51 -9.06
C THR A 951 40.85 36.39 -9.19
N GLU A 952 40.92 35.74 -10.37
CA GLU A 952 41.92 34.70 -10.71
C GLU A 952 43.37 35.11 -10.40
N THR A 953 43.65 36.42 -10.46
CA THR A 953 44.98 37.01 -10.21
C THR A 953 45.21 37.47 -8.76
N ASN A 954 44.18 37.47 -7.92
CA ASN A 954 44.24 37.89 -6.51
C ASN A 954 43.39 36.95 -5.63
N LYS A 955 43.96 35.79 -5.29
CA LYS A 955 43.29 34.70 -4.55
C LYS A 955 43.49 34.85 -3.04
N GLU A 956 42.41 34.72 -2.27
CA GLU A 956 42.47 34.65 -0.81
C GLU A 956 42.64 33.21 -0.31
N THR A 957 43.24 33.00 0.87
CA THR A 957 43.46 31.64 1.41
C THR A 957 42.36 31.19 2.37
N LEU A 958 41.80 30.01 2.14
CA LEU A 958 40.89 29.30 3.06
C LEU A 958 41.68 28.48 4.08
N VAL A 959 41.16 28.44 5.31
CA VAL A 959 41.73 27.70 6.44
C VAL A 959 40.70 26.67 6.91
N LEU A 960 41.15 25.43 7.14
CA LEU A 960 40.29 24.36 7.64
C LEU A 960 39.65 24.74 8.99
N ASP A 961 38.40 24.32 9.17
CA ASP A 961 37.51 24.57 10.31
C ASP A 961 37.23 26.06 10.58
N GLN A 962 37.38 26.92 9.58
CA GLN A 962 37.04 28.34 9.67
C GLN A 962 36.08 28.76 8.57
N GLU A 963 34.96 29.35 8.99
CA GLU A 963 34.00 29.95 8.07
C GLU A 963 34.58 31.23 7.44
N LYS A 964 34.40 31.36 6.12
CA LYS A 964 34.85 32.52 5.34
C LYS A 964 33.71 33.03 4.47
N THR A 965 33.35 34.30 4.64
CA THR A 965 32.30 34.93 3.83
C THR A 965 32.91 35.76 2.68
N THR A 966 32.39 35.59 1.46
CA THR A 966 32.73 36.41 0.26
C THR A 966 31.47 36.99 -0.39
N LEU A 967 31.63 37.97 -1.29
CA LEU A 967 30.52 38.64 -1.96
C LEU A 967 30.62 38.43 -3.48
N LEU A 968 29.66 37.74 -4.08
CA LEU A 968 29.55 37.62 -5.55
C LEU A 968 28.63 38.71 -6.09
N SER A 969 29.13 39.48 -7.04
CA SER A 969 28.55 40.74 -7.54
C SER A 969 27.81 40.57 -8.87
N GLY A 970 27.20 39.41 -9.10
CA GLY A 970 26.33 39.16 -10.26
C GLY A 970 26.69 37.88 -11.04
N SER A 971 25.97 37.65 -12.15
CA SER A 971 25.96 36.36 -12.87
C SER A 971 27.20 36.12 -13.74
N THR A 972 28.15 37.03 -13.67
CA THR A 972 29.42 37.01 -14.42
C THR A 972 30.62 37.12 -13.50
N ASP A 973 30.39 37.15 -12.19
CA ASP A 973 31.43 37.26 -11.17
C ASP A 973 31.93 35.87 -10.74
N ILE A 974 33.25 35.69 -10.68
CA ILE A 974 33.91 34.41 -10.35
C ILE A 974 35.00 34.68 -9.32
N ASP A 975 34.82 34.11 -8.13
CA ASP A 975 35.76 34.24 -7.02
C ASP A 975 36.72 33.04 -6.96
N TYR A 976 37.98 33.31 -6.58
CA TYR A 976 39.04 32.30 -6.45
C TYR A 976 39.68 32.27 -5.06
N PHE A 977 39.80 31.07 -4.49
CA PHE A 977 40.38 30.84 -3.16
C PHE A 977 41.48 29.77 -3.19
N ASP A 978 42.56 29.95 -2.45
CA ASP A 978 43.59 28.91 -2.25
C ASP A 978 43.33 28.14 -0.95
N ILE A 979 43.45 26.81 -0.98
CA ILE A 979 43.39 25.95 0.20
C ILE A 979 44.61 25.04 0.28
N LYS A 980 45.10 24.83 1.49
CA LYS A 980 46.23 23.92 1.75
C LYS A 980 45.78 22.72 2.57
N ILE A 981 45.99 21.53 2.01
CA ILE A 981 45.68 20.25 2.61
C ILE A 981 46.97 19.59 3.08
N ASP A 982 47.07 19.32 4.39
CA ASP A 982 48.33 18.90 5.02
C ASP A 982 48.54 17.38 5.06
N GLN A 983 47.49 16.58 4.85
CA GLN A 983 47.50 15.12 4.77
C GLN A 983 46.40 14.62 3.82
N LEU A 984 46.50 13.39 3.34
CA LEU A 984 45.38 12.76 2.62
C LEU A 984 44.21 12.57 3.61
N GLY A 985 43.03 13.04 3.24
CA GLY A 985 41.83 12.96 4.07
C GLY A 985 40.58 13.31 3.26
N THR A 986 39.42 13.00 3.83
CA THR A 986 38.11 13.39 3.29
C THR A 986 37.70 14.69 3.94
N TYR A 987 37.35 15.67 3.11
CA TYR A 987 37.05 17.03 3.53
C TYR A 987 35.64 17.39 3.09
N GLU A 988 34.92 18.09 3.95
CA GLU A 988 33.57 18.58 3.68
C GLU A 988 33.62 20.09 3.47
N LEU A 989 33.14 20.58 2.33
CA LEU A 989 32.91 21.99 2.02
C LEU A 989 31.42 22.29 2.09
N ILE A 990 31.03 23.19 2.99
CA ILE A 990 29.67 23.66 3.18
C ILE A 990 29.55 25.08 2.60
N MET A 991 28.52 25.30 1.78
CA MET A 991 28.17 26.60 1.23
C MET A 991 26.76 27.00 1.68
N ASP A 992 26.67 27.94 2.62
CA ASP A 992 25.40 28.45 3.12
C ASP A 992 24.96 29.70 2.34
N SER A 993 23.65 29.78 2.04
CA SER A 993 22.92 30.90 1.41
C SER A 993 23.10 31.09 -0.11
N PHE A 994 22.81 30.05 -0.88
CA PHE A 994 22.59 30.16 -2.33
C PHE A 994 21.09 30.27 -2.65
N SER A 995 20.71 31.13 -3.61
CA SER A 995 19.31 31.25 -4.05
C SER A 995 19.03 30.70 -5.46
N ASN A 996 20.08 30.31 -6.23
CA ASN A 996 20.00 29.68 -7.57
C ASN A 996 21.36 29.10 -8.06
N ARG A 997 21.34 27.95 -8.77
CA ARG A 997 22.48 27.15 -9.30
C ARG A 997 23.84 27.88 -9.39
N GLY A 998 24.78 27.51 -8.51
CA GLY A 998 26.20 27.88 -8.56
C GLY A 998 27.09 26.79 -9.15
N VAL A 999 28.27 27.16 -9.64
CA VAL A 999 29.30 26.21 -10.12
C VAL A 999 30.55 26.36 -9.27
N PHE A 1000 31.10 25.25 -8.77
CA PHE A 1000 32.40 25.24 -8.12
C PHE A 1000 33.36 24.21 -8.73
N ASN A 1001 34.64 24.56 -8.74
CA ASN A 1001 35.71 23.69 -9.23
C ASN A 1001 36.88 23.64 -8.24
N ILE A 1002 37.51 22.48 -8.09
CA ILE A 1002 38.80 22.33 -7.39
C ILE A 1002 39.89 22.15 -8.43
N ILE A 1003 40.92 22.97 -8.34
CA ILE A 1003 42.01 23.07 -9.31
C ILE A 1003 43.33 22.74 -8.60
N ASP A 1004 44.10 21.81 -9.15
CA ASP A 1004 45.41 21.46 -8.60
C ASP A 1004 46.48 22.53 -8.89
N SER A 1005 47.66 22.37 -8.28
CA SER A 1005 48.81 23.28 -8.49
C SER A 1005 49.35 23.33 -9.92
N GLN A 1006 48.90 22.44 -10.81
CA GLN A 1006 49.28 22.37 -12.23
C GLN A 1006 48.21 23.02 -13.14
N GLY A 1007 47.08 23.46 -12.56
CA GLY A 1007 45.98 24.10 -13.28
C GLY A 1007 44.89 23.13 -13.75
N ASN A 1008 44.95 21.87 -13.34
CA ASN A 1008 43.98 20.86 -13.75
C ASN A 1008 42.74 20.95 -12.87
N LYS A 1009 41.55 21.00 -13.48
CA LYS A 1009 40.27 20.87 -12.78
C LYS A 1009 40.08 19.41 -12.39
N ILE A 1010 40.21 19.13 -11.10
CA ILE A 1010 40.19 17.78 -10.55
C ILE A 1010 38.83 17.41 -9.92
N VAL A 1011 37.98 18.42 -9.64
CA VAL A 1011 36.57 18.28 -9.23
C VAL A 1011 35.75 19.38 -9.94
N GLU A 1012 34.60 19.04 -10.55
CA GLU A 1012 33.65 19.99 -11.18
C GLU A 1012 32.21 19.65 -10.76
N ASN A 1013 31.48 20.61 -10.16
CA ASN A 1013 30.08 20.42 -9.76
C ASN A 1013 29.24 21.70 -9.99
N LYS A 1014 27.97 21.52 -10.38
CA LYS A 1014 27.05 22.57 -10.86
C LYS A 1014 25.77 22.73 -10.00
N ASN A 1015 25.75 22.09 -8.83
CA ASN A 1015 24.62 22.08 -7.91
C ASN A 1015 24.97 22.81 -6.60
N GLU A 1016 23.95 23.12 -5.80
CA GLU A 1016 24.10 23.77 -4.48
C GLU A 1016 24.20 22.73 -3.36
N GLY A 1017 24.82 23.07 -2.22
CA GLY A 1017 24.78 22.25 -1.00
C GLY A 1017 26.14 21.97 -0.34
N THR A 1018 26.19 20.85 0.37
CA THR A 1018 27.37 20.32 1.08
C THR A 1018 28.12 19.33 0.19
N PHE A 1019 29.44 19.47 0.10
CA PHE A 1019 30.28 18.67 -0.80
C PHE A 1019 31.39 17.95 -0.05
N ILE A 1020 31.51 16.64 -0.24
CA ILE A 1020 32.48 15.79 0.46
C ILE A 1020 33.52 15.27 -0.54
N PHE A 1021 34.78 15.72 -0.46
CA PHE A 1021 35.83 15.30 -1.39
C PHE A 1021 37.06 14.80 -0.64
N THR A 1022 37.67 13.74 -1.16
CA THR A 1022 38.95 13.23 -0.66
C THR A 1022 40.05 13.76 -1.55
N ILE A 1023 41.05 14.49 -1.04
CA ILE A 1023 42.17 14.96 -1.87
C ILE A 1023 43.52 14.74 -1.19
N PRO A 1024 44.59 14.43 -1.94
CA PRO A 1024 45.90 14.21 -1.37
C PRO A 1024 46.49 15.49 -0.80
N LYS A 1025 47.51 15.34 0.04
CA LYS A 1025 48.29 16.46 0.55
C LYS A 1025 48.77 17.37 -0.59
N GLY A 1026 48.36 18.62 -0.58
CA GLY A 1026 48.62 19.55 -1.68
C GLY A 1026 48.13 20.97 -1.42
N THR A 1027 48.30 21.82 -2.42
CA THR A 1027 47.70 23.16 -2.45
C THR A 1027 46.81 23.21 -3.68
N TYR A 1028 45.58 23.65 -3.48
CA TYR A 1028 44.52 23.66 -4.47
C TYR A 1028 43.89 25.04 -4.54
N THR A 1029 43.34 25.41 -5.69
CA THR A 1029 42.49 26.58 -5.85
C THR A 1029 41.04 26.13 -5.97
N ILE A 1030 40.13 26.74 -5.21
CA ILE A 1030 38.68 26.60 -5.34
C ILE A 1030 38.18 27.81 -6.16
N GLU A 1031 37.46 27.54 -7.23
CA GLU A 1031 36.80 28.52 -8.10
C GLU A 1031 35.28 28.45 -7.83
N ILE A 1032 34.61 29.60 -7.64
CA ILE A 1032 33.18 29.66 -7.31
C ILE A 1032 32.49 30.73 -8.16
N SER A 1033 31.31 30.41 -8.72
CA SER A 1033 30.51 31.35 -9.52
C SER A 1033 29.01 31.17 -9.30
N THR A 1034 28.23 32.25 -9.53
CA THR A 1034 26.77 32.29 -9.43
C THR A 1034 26.11 32.71 -10.73
N SER A 1035 24.84 32.34 -10.93
CA SER A 1035 24.01 32.77 -12.05
C SER A 1035 23.09 33.97 -11.72
N ASN A 1036 23.12 34.50 -10.48
CA ASN A 1036 22.23 35.58 -10.03
C ASN A 1036 22.73 36.99 -10.43
N THR A 1037 21.83 37.93 -10.75
CA THR A 1037 22.18 39.33 -11.11
C THR A 1037 22.31 40.27 -9.90
N ARG A 1038 21.99 39.80 -8.69
CA ARG A 1038 22.08 40.58 -7.44
C ARG A 1038 23.33 40.19 -6.64
N ARG A 1039 23.81 41.13 -5.83
CA ARG A 1039 24.97 40.90 -4.94
C ARG A 1039 24.57 39.97 -3.79
N GLU A 1040 25.25 38.83 -3.67
CA GLU A 1040 24.98 37.80 -2.64
C GLU A 1040 26.22 37.53 -1.79
N SER A 1041 26.01 37.18 -0.53
CA SER A 1041 27.05 36.88 0.45
C SER A 1041 27.10 35.37 0.65
N ILE A 1042 28.23 34.72 0.41
CA ILE A 1042 28.38 33.26 0.51
C ILE A 1042 29.35 32.92 1.63
N SER A 1043 28.94 32.04 2.54
CA SER A 1043 29.80 31.50 3.59
C SER A 1043 30.36 30.14 3.19
N LEU A 1044 31.69 30.00 3.23
CA LEU A 1044 32.46 28.81 2.92
C LEU A 1044 33.04 28.21 4.19
N TYR A 1045 32.79 26.93 4.45
CA TYR A 1045 33.35 26.22 5.59
C TYR A 1045 33.95 24.88 5.12
N VAL A 1046 35.25 24.66 5.35
CA VAL A 1046 35.93 23.40 4.99
C VAL A 1046 36.40 22.68 6.24
N THR A 1047 35.97 21.44 6.49
CA THR A 1047 36.32 20.67 7.71
C THR A 1047 36.87 19.27 7.40
N ASP A 1048 37.59 18.68 8.36
CA ASP A 1048 38.10 17.29 8.30
C ASP A 1048 36.98 16.32 8.74
N SER A 1049 36.54 15.46 7.82
CA SER A 1049 35.37 14.58 7.97
C SER A 1049 35.67 13.33 8.83
N GLN A 1050 36.07 13.50 10.09
CA GLN A 1050 36.30 12.37 11.01
C GLN A 1050 35.00 11.72 11.55
N PHE A 1051 33.83 12.19 11.13
CA PHE A 1051 32.53 11.59 11.45
C PHE A 1051 32.02 10.78 10.26
N ILE A 1052 32.35 9.49 10.23
CA ILE A 1052 31.57 8.49 9.48
C ILE A 1052 31.12 7.46 10.52
N ASP A 1053 30.04 7.82 11.22
CA ASP A 1053 29.23 6.95 12.07
C ASP A 1053 27.76 7.34 11.81
N ASP A 1054 26.88 6.36 11.88
CA ASP A 1054 25.50 6.29 11.38
C ASP A 1054 24.69 7.62 11.34
N ALA A 1055 23.99 7.80 10.21
CA ALA A 1055 22.98 8.82 9.91
C ALA A 1055 23.48 10.22 9.45
N LEU A 1056 23.58 10.39 8.13
CA LEU A 1056 23.37 11.68 7.49
C LEU A 1056 22.63 11.51 6.15
N ASN A 1057 21.36 11.90 6.18
CA ASN A 1057 20.46 12.00 5.06
C ASN A 1057 20.65 13.41 4.45
N THR A 1058 21.45 13.54 3.40
CA THR A 1058 21.47 14.77 2.57
C THR A 1058 21.59 14.38 1.09
N HIS A 1059 20.54 14.69 0.32
CA HIS A 1059 20.33 14.34 -1.08
C HIS A 1059 21.30 15.02 -2.10
N TYR A 1060 22.47 15.54 -1.70
CA TYR A 1060 23.37 16.27 -2.61
C TYR A 1060 24.88 16.06 -2.41
N ALA A 1061 25.31 15.12 -1.55
CA ALA A 1061 26.74 14.86 -1.34
C ALA A 1061 27.32 13.87 -2.36
N THR A 1062 28.16 14.35 -3.29
CA THR A 1062 29.04 13.48 -4.10
C THR A 1062 30.28 13.16 -3.28
N VAL A 1063 30.59 11.89 -3.04
CA VAL A 1063 31.82 11.45 -2.35
C VAL A 1063 32.85 11.07 -3.41
N GLU A 1064 33.90 11.88 -3.60
CA GLU A 1064 35.02 11.51 -4.47
C GLU A 1064 36.19 10.93 -3.66
N GLN A 1065 36.67 9.74 -4.03
CA GLN A 1065 37.78 9.04 -3.37
C GLN A 1065 39.08 9.15 -4.18
N TYR A 1066 40.19 9.47 -3.52
CA TYR A 1066 41.55 9.48 -4.10
C TYR A 1066 42.41 8.36 -3.52
N GLU A 1067 42.87 7.43 -4.36
CA GLU A 1067 43.83 6.38 -3.98
C GLU A 1067 45.12 6.50 -4.80
N VAL A 1068 46.28 6.53 -4.13
CA VAL A 1068 47.60 6.64 -4.79
C VAL A 1068 48.16 5.25 -5.04
N ILE A 1069 48.31 4.89 -6.31
CA ILE A 1069 48.74 3.57 -6.77
C ILE A 1069 50.13 3.66 -7.40
N LYS A 1070 51.06 2.84 -6.91
CA LYS A 1070 52.37 2.64 -7.57
C LYS A 1070 52.31 1.43 -8.49
N MET A 1071 52.53 1.64 -9.79
CA MET A 1071 52.51 0.55 -10.77
C MET A 1071 53.92 0.06 -11.09
N GLY A 1072 54.19 -1.22 -10.80
CA GLY A 1072 55.30 -2.02 -11.36
C GLY A 1072 54.77 -3.23 -12.13
N PHE A 1073 55.64 -3.98 -12.81
CA PHE A 1073 55.33 -5.08 -13.75
C PHE A 1073 54.45 -6.25 -13.24
N SER A 1074 53.88 -6.19 -12.03
CA SER A 1074 52.97 -7.22 -11.50
C SER A 1074 52.12 -6.73 -10.30
N ASN A 1075 51.33 -5.68 -10.46
CA ASN A 1075 50.39 -5.23 -9.41
C ASN A 1075 48.94 -5.35 -9.90
N ALA A 1076 48.06 -5.91 -9.06
CA ALA A 1076 46.61 -6.00 -9.27
C ALA A 1076 45.89 -5.31 -8.10
N ILE A 1077 44.81 -4.58 -8.40
CA ILE A 1077 44.00 -3.82 -7.44
C ILE A 1077 42.54 -4.14 -7.70
N ILE A 1078 41.78 -4.44 -6.63
CA ILE A 1078 40.37 -4.86 -6.68
C ILE A 1078 39.57 -3.84 -5.86
N ARG A 1079 38.56 -3.18 -6.46
CA ARG A 1079 37.68 -2.19 -5.82
C ARG A 1079 36.27 -2.18 -6.44
N THR A 1080 35.37 -1.49 -5.74
CA THR A 1080 33.95 -1.32 -6.07
C THR A 1080 33.63 0.17 -6.26
N ILE A 1081 33.03 0.53 -7.39
CA ILE A 1081 32.40 1.85 -7.62
C ILE A 1081 30.99 1.80 -7.02
N ASN A 1082 30.57 2.78 -6.21
CA ASN A 1082 29.46 2.59 -5.26
C ASN A 1082 28.11 3.18 -5.71
N TYR A 1083 28.03 3.99 -6.78
CA TYR A 1083 26.74 4.49 -7.33
C TYR A 1083 26.86 4.99 -8.77
N VAL A 1084 25.72 5.21 -9.45
CA VAL A 1084 25.67 5.70 -10.84
C VAL A 1084 26.18 7.15 -10.90
N GLY A 1085 27.20 7.41 -11.72
CA GLY A 1085 27.85 8.72 -11.80
C GLY A 1085 28.94 8.95 -10.75
N ASP A 1086 29.28 7.93 -9.96
CA ASP A 1086 30.43 7.92 -9.08
C ASP A 1086 31.73 8.03 -9.90
N ILE A 1087 32.56 9.00 -9.54
CA ILE A 1087 33.82 9.30 -10.24
C ILE A 1087 34.96 8.99 -9.27
N ASP A 1088 35.57 7.81 -9.46
CA ASP A 1088 36.80 7.47 -8.75
C ASP A 1088 38.00 8.01 -9.50
N VAL A 1089 38.86 8.77 -8.80
CA VAL A 1089 40.09 9.33 -9.36
C VAL A 1089 41.31 8.67 -8.71
N TYR A 1090 42.00 7.85 -9.48
CA TYR A 1090 43.21 7.16 -9.07
C TYR A 1090 44.45 7.96 -9.46
N VAL A 1091 45.40 8.10 -8.54
CA VAL A 1091 46.70 8.71 -8.85
C VAL A 1091 47.70 7.59 -9.13
N ILE A 1092 48.03 7.38 -10.40
CA ILE A 1092 48.96 6.33 -10.81
C ILE A 1092 50.36 6.93 -11.01
N HIS A 1093 51.36 6.32 -10.36
CA HIS A 1093 52.76 6.67 -10.57
C HIS A 1093 53.45 5.65 -11.47
N ILE A 1094 53.88 6.09 -12.64
CA ILE A 1094 54.59 5.30 -13.65
C ILE A 1094 56.08 5.43 -13.39
N GLU A 1095 56.71 4.34 -12.93
CA GLU A 1095 58.12 4.33 -12.54
C GLU A 1095 59.06 4.05 -13.74
N GLU A 1096 58.58 3.43 -14.82
CA GLU A 1096 59.33 3.16 -16.06
C GLU A 1096 58.48 3.50 -17.30
N SER A 1097 59.04 4.17 -18.32
CA SER A 1097 58.28 4.52 -19.52
C SER A 1097 58.05 3.29 -20.41
N ASP A 1098 56.82 2.78 -20.52
CA ASP A 1098 56.46 1.62 -21.35
C ASP A 1098 54.98 1.65 -21.81
N HIS A 1099 54.56 0.62 -22.55
CA HIS A 1099 53.16 0.39 -22.92
C HIS A 1099 52.42 -0.33 -21.78
N TYR A 1100 51.42 0.34 -21.22
CA TYR A 1100 50.56 -0.17 -20.17
C TYR A 1100 49.19 -0.50 -20.75
N GLN A 1101 48.70 -1.71 -20.50
CA GLN A 1101 47.35 -2.12 -20.89
C GLN A 1101 46.46 -2.15 -19.65
N PHE A 1102 45.32 -1.46 -19.74
CA PHE A 1102 44.34 -1.36 -18.67
C PHE A 1102 43.17 -2.29 -19.01
N HIS A 1103 42.84 -3.23 -18.13
CA HIS A 1103 41.69 -4.11 -18.32
C HIS A 1103 40.57 -3.70 -17.38
N LEU A 1104 39.43 -3.35 -17.95
CA LEU A 1104 38.17 -3.15 -17.22
C LEU A 1104 37.36 -4.44 -17.32
N HIS A 1105 36.68 -4.82 -16.24
CA HIS A 1105 35.91 -6.08 -16.19
C HIS A 1105 34.60 -5.98 -16.95
N ASP A 1106 34.10 -4.75 -17.17
CA ASP A 1106 32.88 -4.45 -17.90
C ASP A 1106 33.13 -3.43 -19.03
N SER A 1107 32.46 -3.62 -20.16
CA SER A 1107 32.52 -2.76 -21.35
C SER A 1107 31.81 -1.42 -21.20
N GLU A 1108 30.94 -1.25 -20.20
CA GLU A 1108 30.20 0.01 -19.97
C GLU A 1108 30.98 1.04 -19.15
N MET A 1109 32.06 0.62 -18.46
CA MET A 1109 32.94 1.53 -17.76
C MET A 1109 33.75 2.42 -18.71
N LYS A 1110 33.77 3.72 -18.42
CA LYS A 1110 34.57 4.68 -19.19
C LYS A 1110 35.79 5.10 -18.38
N MET A 1111 36.97 4.84 -18.94
CA MET A 1111 38.24 5.25 -18.33
C MET A 1111 38.86 6.40 -19.11
N LYS A 1112 39.35 7.41 -18.39
CA LYS A 1112 40.18 8.47 -18.94
C LYS A 1112 41.38 8.67 -18.04
N TYR A 1113 42.53 9.03 -18.61
CA TYR A 1113 43.61 9.59 -17.80
C TYR A 1113 43.91 11.01 -18.22
N LEU A 1114 44.29 11.82 -17.25
CA LEU A 1114 44.82 13.14 -17.48
C LEU A 1114 46.28 13.00 -17.94
N ASN A 1115 46.56 13.42 -19.18
CA ASN A 1115 47.90 13.37 -19.73
C ASN A 1115 48.81 14.47 -19.12
N GLN A 1116 50.10 14.45 -19.45
CA GLN A 1116 51.06 15.44 -18.92
C GLN A 1116 50.82 16.88 -19.43
N ASP A 1117 49.98 17.05 -20.45
CA ASP A 1117 49.57 18.34 -21.00
C ASP A 1117 48.26 18.87 -20.36
N GLY A 1118 47.69 18.13 -19.38
CA GLY A 1118 46.47 18.53 -18.66
C GLY A 1118 45.16 18.24 -19.40
N GLU A 1119 45.20 17.37 -20.41
CA GLU A 1119 44.01 16.98 -21.18
C GLU A 1119 43.55 15.56 -20.81
N TRP A 1120 42.23 15.39 -20.64
CA TRP A 1120 41.63 14.08 -20.40
C TRP A 1120 41.64 13.24 -21.69
N VAL A 1121 42.37 12.14 -21.67
CA VAL A 1121 42.49 11.20 -22.79
C VAL A 1121 41.69 9.93 -22.47
N ASN A 1122 40.74 9.59 -23.34
CA ASN A 1122 39.98 8.34 -23.22
C ASN A 1122 40.91 7.14 -23.41
N VAL A 1123 40.83 6.18 -22.49
CA VAL A 1123 41.52 4.90 -22.59
C VAL A 1123 40.54 3.88 -23.15
N ASN A 1124 40.90 3.24 -24.25
CA ASN A 1124 40.19 2.03 -24.68
C ASN A 1124 40.88 0.82 -24.03
N PRO A 1125 40.17 0.05 -23.18
CA PRO A 1125 40.76 -1.04 -22.40
C PRO A 1125 41.32 -2.20 -23.25
N GLU A 1126 40.97 -2.29 -24.55
CA GLU A 1126 41.53 -3.31 -25.45
C GLU A 1126 42.91 -2.99 -26.04
N TYR A 1127 43.42 -1.76 -25.86
CA TYR A 1127 44.69 -1.31 -26.45
C TYR A 1127 45.71 -0.87 -25.40
N ALA A 1128 46.99 -1.23 -25.61
CA ALA A 1128 48.08 -0.77 -24.76
C ALA A 1128 48.44 0.70 -25.03
N VAL A 1129 48.51 1.52 -23.98
CA VAL A 1129 48.82 2.96 -24.02
C VAL A 1129 50.26 3.20 -23.56
N TYR A 1130 51.05 3.93 -24.35
CA TYR A 1130 52.42 4.30 -23.95
C TYR A 1130 52.37 5.45 -22.92
N LEU A 1131 52.88 5.21 -21.72
CA LEU A 1131 52.98 6.22 -20.66
C LEU A 1131 54.44 6.44 -20.31
N GLU A 1132 54.87 7.70 -20.26
CA GLU A 1132 56.22 8.06 -19.79
C GLU A 1132 56.28 8.10 -18.25
N THR A 1133 57.47 7.95 -17.67
CA THR A 1133 57.67 8.09 -16.22
C THR A 1133 57.07 9.39 -15.69
N GLY A 1134 56.16 9.30 -14.73
CA GLY A 1134 55.40 10.44 -14.26
C GLY A 1134 54.19 10.04 -13.42
N THR A 1135 53.46 11.03 -12.93
CA THR A 1135 52.19 10.83 -12.22
C THR A 1135 51.05 11.16 -13.17
N TYR A 1136 50.06 10.28 -13.25
CA TYR A 1136 48.85 10.48 -14.03
C TYR A 1136 47.63 10.33 -13.12
N TYR A 1137 46.56 11.02 -13.46
CA TYR A 1137 45.27 10.92 -12.77
C TYR A 1137 44.34 10.14 -13.66
N LEU A 1138 43.89 8.98 -13.19
CA LEU A 1138 43.04 8.05 -13.91
C LEU A 1138 41.63 8.18 -13.33
N SER A 1139 40.71 8.72 -14.11
CA SER A 1139 39.29 8.78 -13.77
C SER A 1139 38.59 7.56 -14.36
N ILE A 1140 37.88 6.84 -13.51
CA ILE A 1140 37.00 5.74 -13.92
C ILE A 1140 35.59 6.14 -13.53
N VAL A 1141 34.69 6.14 -14.51
CA VAL A 1141 33.28 6.46 -14.30
C VAL A 1141 32.48 5.20 -14.61
N GLY A 1142 31.72 4.76 -13.61
CA GLY A 1142 30.76 3.67 -13.74
C GLY A 1142 29.35 4.23 -13.90
N ASP A 1143 28.60 3.69 -14.85
CA ASP A 1143 27.16 3.97 -14.97
C ASP A 1143 26.33 3.01 -14.07
N SER A 1144 26.98 2.16 -13.23
CA SER A 1144 26.43 1.36 -12.09
C SER A 1144 27.54 0.74 -11.21
N GLN A 1145 27.22 -0.08 -10.18
CA GLN A 1145 28.19 -0.68 -9.23
C GLN A 1145 28.88 -1.94 -9.79
N TYR A 1146 30.22 -2.07 -9.65
CA TYR A 1146 30.97 -3.20 -10.24
C TYR A 1146 32.28 -3.54 -9.50
N VAL A 1147 32.79 -4.78 -9.67
CA VAL A 1147 34.12 -5.25 -9.18
C VAL A 1147 35.09 -5.49 -10.35
N VAL A 1148 36.29 -4.88 -10.32
CA VAL A 1148 37.30 -5.03 -11.39
C VAL A 1148 38.35 -6.11 -11.08
N GLY A 1149 38.60 -7.04 -12.02
CA GLY A 1149 39.68 -8.04 -11.95
C GLY A 1149 40.18 -8.54 -13.31
N TYR A 1150 41.40 -9.12 -13.37
CA TYR A 1150 41.98 -9.75 -14.58
C TYR A 1150 42.86 -10.99 -14.29
N GLU A 1151 43.01 -11.88 -15.28
CA GLU A 1151 43.88 -13.09 -15.25
C GLU A 1151 45.18 -12.94 -16.06
N LYS A 1152 46.24 -13.59 -15.60
CA LYS A 1152 47.57 -13.63 -16.26
C LYS A 1152 47.54 -14.45 -17.56
N GLY A 1153 47.53 -13.78 -18.71
CA GLY A 1153 47.88 -14.38 -20.00
C GLY A 1153 49.39 -14.49 -20.19
N GLU A 1154 49.92 -15.70 -20.28
CA GLU A 1154 51.25 -15.97 -20.85
C GLU A 1154 51.25 -15.62 -22.34
N THR A 1155 52.18 -14.79 -22.81
CA THR A 1155 52.61 -14.82 -24.22
C THR A 1155 53.90 -15.65 -24.31
N GLU A 1156 53.78 -16.84 -24.92
CA GLU A 1156 54.80 -17.91 -25.11
C GLU A 1156 55.43 -18.56 -23.87
#